data_AF-A0A3M1S5K6-F1
#
_entry.id   AF-A0A3M1S5K6-F1
#
_cell.length_a   1.000
_cell.length_b   1.000
_cell.length_c   1.000
_cell.angle_alpha   90.00
_cell.angle_beta   90.00
_cell.angle_gamma   90.00
#
_symmetry.space_group_name_H-M   'P 1'
#
loop_
_entity.id
_entity.type
_entity.pdbx_description
1 polymer ?
#
loop_
_entity_poly.entity_id
_entity_poly.type
_entity_poly.pdbx_seq_one_letter_code
_entity_poly.pdbx_strand_id
1 'polypeptide(L)'
;MSRTENAAALLRELYPNRTFRLLGAGQKFVVFTDEEKIYKLSAIQDSDLRHKELLQKIKANQEKFNSSDFVYPIERIVEGEDYFVLISPYYEDWAPCTHLEKEEIQAFLVECWRKKLIFLDVAPYNFVRVRGKLKWIDYEADAYSDNLFLNMIARSFIYVKYSGADQDFIIKLRRSTINNFDLPELQGLQAFANEVFAKIIYSESTEQAQKGSPLTLSHITGIGEMSEIVNPGTYRLDYRDDFNPERHFWELICKNLFLESLHHEGLTLDAQNYFSPNKLIVQVREIVPPKEKVSLIIKASVQDAEIIYQAAKHIIRQLSFPNSFDEKILALDIRTSNFLREYNPNSTWADLTREAQRLIDESIIDKVIFPSREDILRTNKKWFGLETEATHTLEGVPVTAQLYAFEATRNDLVLQMDCDVMIGRLDIEHSFLDDMITCMEEHPEVLSVGFNIYKGKDPSFTSYYGFEKGGFVPEVRFCLLRKSRIERLLPLNNQIIEGSFEKSWYRALEQRQKETHTCSVRGGDSRSFYIHPENFKKVDKDVWFTMVDRVEKNEVPDVQVGEFDLAGSYYDWTIPKRNEELVLVSCFRNIPFSRFLRYWHSVISQTYQDWGLILIDDASENGLNHFIRDLIRPFKDKVTFIENRFRVGRAKNIYKAIHYFMGNPQSIVCILDGDDALIGKDVLNNIIKKYRIEGCDVVIGKMYRTDKIQAHYKYTPNFLNPRLNGGNVWQHLHTFKKYLFDSLSLSDLTIRTINPPTDPLLARRLSTNMVFPEYCSDFSYMVPIVEMSQNPDFMYDFNVLHDRTTPNTPEIKQMKEKIISEILNKPRKNPNHVFIGRKTFKPNLEQIEIDITYECNLKCLNCNRSSTQAPTKEAMTMEQIKQFVYESIELGKKWKLINILGGEPTLHENFMEIVTFILQEYIEKHSPDTILQITSNGFGKEVIEKLDKLPKHKNLVIDYLSFKEDRIVSYFTPFNDAPIDRPDGQEKPYHKGCWVASYCGIGLNHLGYYPCGVAAGIDRIFGFNLGIPSLKEVDENIAQLLDTFCRYCGNFLHYEQNFGDFIPRNEKSSLKRPIISESWKKAYAEYNKRKKK
;
A
#
# COMPACT_ATOMS: atom_id res chain seq x y z
N MET A 1 -60.39 -40.19 -26.23
CA MET A 1 -60.48 -39.49 -24.94
C MET A 1 -59.65 -38.23 -25.01
N SER A 2 -60.16 -37.13 -24.50
CA SER A 2 -59.40 -35.89 -24.35
C SER A 2 -58.24 -36.08 -23.36
N ARG A 3 -57.19 -35.26 -23.46
CA ARG A 3 -56.01 -35.34 -22.58
C ARG A 3 -56.39 -35.24 -21.09
N THR A 4 -57.41 -34.45 -20.79
CA THR A 4 -58.01 -34.29 -19.46
C THR A 4 -58.79 -35.53 -19.00
N GLU A 5 -59.53 -36.19 -19.90
CA GLU A 5 -60.22 -37.45 -19.59
C GLU A 5 -59.23 -38.58 -19.28
N ASN A 6 -58.17 -38.72 -20.09
CA ASN A 6 -57.12 -39.72 -19.85
C ASN A 6 -56.43 -39.52 -18.50
N ALA A 7 -56.09 -38.27 -18.18
CA ALA A 7 -55.46 -37.94 -16.90
C ALA A 7 -56.40 -38.19 -15.70
N ALA A 8 -57.69 -37.89 -15.85
CA ALA A 8 -58.69 -38.18 -14.82
C ALA A 8 -58.92 -39.68 -14.61
N ALA A 9 -58.93 -40.48 -15.70
CA ALA A 9 -59.05 -41.93 -15.62
C ALA A 9 -57.85 -42.56 -14.90
N LEU A 10 -56.63 -42.13 -15.24
CA LEU A 10 -55.41 -42.58 -14.58
C LEU A 10 -55.38 -42.22 -13.09
N LEU A 11 -55.79 -41.01 -12.72
CA LEU A 11 -55.87 -40.63 -11.31
C LEU A 11 -56.87 -41.48 -10.51
N ARG A 12 -58.01 -41.84 -11.11
CA ARG A 12 -58.99 -42.74 -10.49
C ARG A 12 -58.46 -44.18 -10.37
N GLU A 13 -57.62 -44.62 -11.30
CA GLU A 13 -56.93 -45.92 -11.19
C GLU A 13 -55.91 -45.91 -10.05
N LEU A 14 -55.09 -44.86 -9.96
CA LEU A 14 -54.08 -44.70 -8.91
C LEU A 14 -54.69 -44.47 -7.52
N TYR A 15 -55.85 -43.83 -7.45
CA TYR A 15 -56.52 -43.42 -6.21
C TYR A 15 -58.05 -43.63 -6.30
N PRO A 16 -58.53 -44.88 -6.28
CA PRO A 16 -59.93 -45.22 -6.56
C PRO A 16 -60.94 -44.67 -5.54
N ASN A 17 -60.50 -44.34 -4.33
CA ASN A 17 -61.33 -43.80 -3.26
C ASN A 17 -61.32 -42.27 -3.16
N ARG A 18 -60.69 -41.56 -4.11
CA ARG A 18 -60.59 -40.09 -4.10
C ARG A 18 -61.42 -39.46 -5.22
N THR A 19 -61.95 -38.27 -4.95
CA THR A 19 -62.69 -37.49 -5.95
C THR A 19 -61.84 -36.33 -6.42
N PHE A 20 -61.72 -36.15 -7.74
CA PHE A 20 -60.82 -35.16 -8.33
C PHE A 20 -61.57 -34.04 -9.04
N ARG A 21 -61.28 -32.79 -8.67
CA ARG A 21 -61.69 -31.56 -9.36
C ARG A 21 -60.54 -31.05 -10.23
N LEU A 22 -60.83 -30.78 -11.50
CA LEU A 22 -59.86 -30.17 -12.42
C LEU A 22 -59.57 -28.72 -12.02
N LEU A 23 -58.30 -28.38 -11.83
CA LEU A 23 -57.84 -27.01 -11.58
C LEU A 23 -57.35 -26.31 -12.85
N GLY A 24 -56.81 -27.05 -13.81
CA GLY A 24 -56.34 -26.49 -15.07
C GLY A 24 -55.61 -27.50 -15.95
N ALA A 25 -55.41 -27.15 -17.21
CA ALA A 25 -54.73 -27.99 -18.19
C ALA A 25 -53.78 -27.15 -19.06
N GLY A 26 -52.46 -27.23 -18.79
CA GLY A 26 -51.40 -26.55 -19.56
C GLY A 26 -50.78 -27.48 -20.61
N GLN A 27 -49.85 -27.03 -21.45
CA GLN A 27 -49.32 -27.86 -22.56
C GLN A 27 -48.75 -29.22 -22.12
N LYS A 28 -48.08 -29.27 -20.97
CA LYS A 28 -47.40 -30.48 -20.47
C LYS A 28 -48.10 -31.17 -19.31
N PHE A 29 -48.91 -30.43 -18.54
CA PHE A 29 -49.53 -30.94 -17.33
C PHE A 29 -51.05 -30.74 -17.30
N VAL A 30 -51.75 -31.70 -16.70
CA VAL A 30 -53.14 -31.58 -16.27
C VAL A 30 -53.16 -31.60 -14.74
N VAL A 31 -53.80 -30.61 -14.12
CA VAL A 31 -53.75 -30.37 -12.68
C VAL A 31 -55.11 -30.66 -12.07
N PHE A 32 -55.16 -31.54 -11.08
CA PHE A 32 -56.35 -31.87 -10.29
C PHE A 32 -56.12 -31.57 -8.81
N THR A 33 -57.21 -31.45 -8.06
CA THR A 33 -57.21 -31.46 -6.59
C THR A 33 -58.29 -32.38 -6.09
N ASP A 34 -58.07 -33.01 -4.95
CA ASP A 34 -59.09 -33.72 -4.16
C ASP A 34 -59.45 -32.95 -2.87
N GLU A 35 -59.07 -31.66 -2.82
CA GLU A 35 -59.23 -30.76 -1.67
C GLU A 35 -58.29 -31.07 -0.48
N GLU A 36 -57.45 -32.11 -0.57
CA GLU A 36 -56.34 -32.38 0.37
C GLU A 36 -54.96 -32.14 -0.27
N LYS A 37 -54.82 -32.49 -1.55
CA LYS A 37 -53.58 -32.48 -2.33
C LYS A 37 -53.82 -31.99 -3.75
N ILE A 38 -52.76 -31.48 -4.35
CA ILE A 38 -52.71 -31.10 -5.77
C ILE A 38 -51.95 -32.18 -6.53
N TYR A 39 -52.53 -32.65 -7.64
CA TYR A 39 -52.00 -33.68 -8.50
C TYR A 39 -51.73 -33.09 -9.89
N LYS A 40 -50.46 -32.90 -10.22
CA LYS A 40 -50.01 -32.37 -11.52
C LYS A 40 -49.49 -33.53 -12.37
N LEU A 41 -50.33 -34.01 -13.29
CA LEU A 41 -50.05 -35.14 -14.18
C LEU A 41 -49.38 -34.69 -15.47
N SER A 42 -48.25 -35.29 -15.83
CA SER A 42 -47.68 -35.10 -17.17
C SER A 42 -48.59 -35.75 -18.22
N ALA A 43 -48.90 -35.06 -19.31
CA ALA A 43 -49.79 -35.58 -20.33
C ALA A 43 -49.18 -36.78 -21.09
N ILE A 44 -49.93 -37.88 -21.12
CA ILE A 44 -49.66 -39.11 -21.88
C ILE A 44 -49.91 -38.83 -23.38
N GLN A 45 -48.90 -38.38 -24.12
CA GLN A 45 -48.85 -38.32 -25.60
C GLN A 45 -47.53 -37.75 -26.17
N ASP A 46 -46.58 -37.34 -25.32
CA ASP A 46 -45.27 -36.85 -25.76
C ASP A 46 -44.31 -38.01 -26.05
N SER A 47 -43.32 -37.80 -26.94
CA SER A 47 -42.28 -38.80 -27.19
C SER A 47 -41.57 -39.18 -25.88
N ASP A 48 -41.37 -40.48 -25.65
CA ASP A 48 -40.79 -41.07 -24.43
C ASP A 48 -39.53 -40.31 -23.93
N LEU A 49 -38.70 -39.83 -24.86
CA LEU A 49 -37.48 -39.09 -24.55
C LEU A 49 -37.72 -37.74 -23.84
N ARG A 50 -38.66 -36.90 -24.32
CA ARG A 50 -38.90 -35.56 -23.74
C ARG A 50 -39.53 -35.64 -22.35
N HIS A 51 -40.36 -36.66 -22.15
CA HIS A 51 -40.99 -36.95 -20.87
C HIS A 51 -39.93 -37.31 -19.80
N LYS A 52 -39.01 -38.21 -20.14
CA LYS A 52 -37.90 -38.63 -19.27
C LYS A 52 -36.96 -37.47 -18.92
N GLU A 53 -36.63 -36.62 -19.88
CA GLU A 53 -35.79 -35.43 -19.66
C GLU A 53 -36.43 -34.45 -18.66
N LEU A 54 -37.74 -34.17 -18.80
CA LEU A 54 -38.47 -33.29 -17.89
C LEU A 54 -38.47 -33.84 -16.46
N LEU A 55 -38.77 -35.13 -16.29
CA LEU A 55 -38.77 -35.77 -14.98
C LEU A 55 -37.38 -35.72 -14.32
N GLN A 56 -36.31 -35.95 -15.10
CA GLN A 56 -34.93 -35.83 -14.61
C GLN A 56 -34.60 -34.41 -14.16
N LYS A 57 -34.98 -33.37 -14.92
CA LYS A 57 -34.78 -31.97 -14.54
C LYS A 57 -35.49 -31.63 -13.22
N ILE A 58 -36.73 -32.13 -13.04
CA ILE A 58 -37.52 -31.92 -11.83
C ILE A 58 -36.84 -32.60 -10.64
N LYS A 59 -36.47 -33.88 -10.76
CA LYS A 59 -35.77 -34.63 -9.71
C LYS A 59 -34.45 -33.96 -9.32
N ALA A 60 -33.66 -33.53 -10.29
CA ALA A 60 -32.37 -32.87 -10.06
C ALA A 60 -32.49 -31.53 -9.29
N ASN A 61 -33.65 -30.88 -9.33
CA ASN A 61 -33.91 -29.62 -8.65
C ASN A 61 -34.95 -29.72 -7.51
N GLN A 62 -35.44 -30.92 -7.18
CA GLN A 62 -36.53 -31.10 -6.23
C GLN A 62 -36.19 -30.53 -4.85
N GLU A 63 -34.99 -30.77 -4.33
CA GLU A 63 -34.55 -30.20 -3.06
C GLU A 63 -34.50 -28.67 -3.08
N LYS A 64 -34.09 -28.07 -4.21
CA LYS A 64 -34.06 -26.62 -4.38
C LYS A 64 -35.47 -26.04 -4.39
N PHE A 65 -36.41 -26.72 -5.04
CA PHE A 65 -37.83 -26.33 -5.07
C PHE A 65 -38.48 -26.45 -3.69
N ASN A 66 -38.21 -27.54 -2.97
CA ASN A 66 -38.82 -27.79 -1.66
C ASN A 66 -38.28 -26.88 -0.56
N SER A 67 -37.04 -26.40 -0.71
CA SER A 67 -36.42 -25.43 0.19
C SER A 67 -36.67 -23.97 -0.24
N SER A 68 -37.63 -23.72 -1.14
CA SER A 68 -37.90 -22.40 -1.71
C SER A 68 -39.05 -21.67 -1.04
N ASP A 69 -38.89 -20.36 -0.84
CA ASP A 69 -39.97 -19.50 -0.38
C ASP A 69 -40.89 -19.07 -1.52
N PHE A 70 -40.46 -19.23 -2.77
CA PHE A 70 -41.26 -18.87 -3.95
C PHE A 70 -41.68 -20.05 -4.81
N VAL A 71 -40.97 -21.17 -4.87
CA VAL A 71 -41.42 -22.34 -5.64
C VAL A 71 -42.46 -23.12 -4.83
N TYR A 72 -43.54 -23.54 -5.49
CA TYR A 72 -44.54 -24.39 -4.87
C TYR A 72 -43.93 -25.78 -4.59
N PRO A 73 -44.00 -26.33 -3.37
CA PRO A 73 -43.26 -27.54 -3.04
C PRO A 73 -43.83 -28.81 -3.70
N ILE A 74 -42.96 -29.78 -3.95
CA ILE A 74 -43.28 -31.12 -4.45
C ILE A 74 -43.03 -32.12 -3.31
N GLU A 75 -44.10 -32.62 -2.69
CA GLU A 75 -44.01 -33.59 -1.58
C GLU A 75 -43.59 -34.97 -2.09
N ARG A 76 -44.18 -35.40 -3.21
CA ARG A 76 -43.95 -36.74 -3.75
C ARG A 76 -44.05 -36.73 -5.26
N ILE A 77 -43.23 -37.57 -5.89
CA ILE A 77 -43.29 -37.88 -7.32
C ILE A 77 -43.71 -39.36 -7.44
N VAL A 78 -44.73 -39.64 -8.25
CA VAL A 78 -45.18 -41.01 -8.58
C VAL A 78 -44.93 -41.25 -10.05
N GLU A 79 -44.28 -42.37 -10.38
CA GLU A 79 -43.82 -42.68 -11.74
C GLU A 79 -44.51 -43.95 -12.25
N GLY A 80 -44.96 -43.92 -13.49
CA GLY A 80 -45.38 -45.08 -14.28
C GLY A 80 -44.55 -45.18 -15.56
N GLU A 81 -44.92 -46.11 -16.46
CA GLU A 81 -44.15 -46.34 -17.70
C GLU A 81 -44.15 -45.11 -18.63
N ASP A 82 -45.31 -44.47 -18.82
CA ASP A 82 -45.49 -43.34 -19.75
C ASP A 82 -46.04 -42.06 -19.05
N TYR A 83 -45.96 -42.00 -17.72
CA TYR A 83 -46.47 -40.86 -16.95
C TYR A 83 -45.70 -40.63 -15.65
N PHE A 84 -45.76 -39.40 -15.14
CA PHE A 84 -45.49 -39.12 -13.73
C PHE A 84 -46.50 -38.13 -13.15
N VAL A 85 -46.67 -38.21 -11.83
CA VAL A 85 -47.55 -37.37 -11.04
C VAL A 85 -46.71 -36.61 -10.01
N LEU A 86 -46.77 -35.28 -10.05
CA LEU A 86 -46.24 -34.45 -8.98
C LEU A 86 -47.37 -34.21 -7.97
N ILE A 87 -47.12 -34.57 -6.71
CA ILE A 87 -48.06 -34.39 -5.60
C ILE A 87 -47.54 -33.25 -4.73
N SER A 88 -48.39 -32.26 -4.52
CA SER A 88 -48.11 -31.05 -3.77
C SER A 88 -49.21 -30.81 -2.72
N PRO A 89 -48.94 -30.03 -1.65
CA PRO A 89 -49.97 -29.68 -0.68
C PRO A 89 -51.10 -28.88 -1.34
N TYR A 90 -52.32 -28.99 -0.83
CA TYR A 90 -53.41 -28.07 -1.18
C TYR A 90 -53.55 -26.99 -0.10
N TYR A 91 -53.77 -25.75 -0.53
CA TYR A 91 -54.11 -24.64 0.36
C TYR A 91 -55.44 -24.05 -0.11
N GLU A 92 -56.38 -23.81 0.81
CA GLU A 92 -57.72 -23.29 0.47
C GLU A 92 -57.66 -21.82 0.00
N ASP A 93 -56.76 -21.02 0.58
CA ASP A 93 -56.58 -19.59 0.28
C ASP A 93 -55.53 -19.39 -0.83
N TRP A 94 -55.95 -19.61 -2.09
CA TRP A 94 -55.13 -19.33 -3.27
C TRP A 94 -55.91 -18.62 -4.37
N ALA A 95 -55.20 -17.86 -5.21
CA ALA A 95 -55.74 -17.19 -6.38
C ALA A 95 -54.75 -17.19 -7.56
N PRO A 96 -55.19 -17.15 -8.83
CA PRO A 96 -54.32 -16.94 -9.98
C PRO A 96 -53.55 -15.62 -9.89
N CYS A 97 -52.29 -15.60 -10.31
CA CYS A 97 -51.50 -14.37 -10.37
C CYS A 97 -51.78 -13.62 -11.68
N THR A 98 -52.30 -12.39 -11.58
CA THR A 98 -52.64 -11.56 -12.75
C THR A 98 -51.59 -10.50 -13.09
N HIS A 99 -50.79 -10.08 -12.11
CA HIS A 99 -49.72 -9.09 -12.23
C HIS A 99 -48.60 -9.41 -11.25
N LEU A 100 -47.38 -8.95 -11.55
CA LEU A 100 -46.18 -9.11 -10.72
C LEU A 100 -45.81 -7.76 -10.11
N GLU A 101 -45.67 -7.73 -8.79
CA GLU A 101 -45.14 -6.57 -8.07
C GLU A 101 -43.61 -6.54 -8.15
N LYS A 102 -43.03 -5.33 -8.16
CA LYS A 102 -41.59 -5.13 -8.34
C LYS A 102 -40.78 -5.84 -7.24
N GLU A 103 -41.14 -5.63 -5.98
CA GLU A 103 -40.39 -6.12 -4.83
C GLU A 103 -40.44 -7.64 -4.71
N GLU A 104 -41.61 -8.25 -4.94
CA GLU A 104 -41.78 -9.71 -4.85
C GLU A 104 -41.06 -10.44 -5.99
N ILE A 105 -41.11 -9.91 -7.22
CA ILE A 105 -40.44 -10.56 -8.36
C ILE A 105 -38.93 -10.43 -8.24
N GLN A 106 -38.42 -9.31 -7.70
CA GLN A 106 -37.00 -9.18 -7.40
C GLN A 106 -36.55 -10.19 -6.34
N ALA A 107 -37.35 -10.41 -5.29
CA ALA A 107 -37.04 -11.42 -4.28
C ALA A 107 -37.04 -12.85 -4.87
N PHE A 108 -37.98 -13.16 -5.77
CA PHE A 108 -37.96 -14.40 -6.55
C PHE A 108 -36.69 -14.54 -7.41
N LEU A 109 -36.30 -13.49 -8.13
CA LEU A 109 -35.07 -13.47 -8.94
C LEU A 109 -33.82 -13.68 -8.10
N VAL A 110 -33.75 -13.04 -6.93
CA VAL A 110 -32.65 -13.22 -5.96
C VAL A 110 -32.57 -14.69 -5.54
N GLU A 111 -33.68 -15.29 -5.11
CA GLU A 111 -33.66 -16.70 -4.67
C GLU A 111 -33.29 -17.66 -5.82
N CYS A 112 -33.83 -17.42 -7.02
CA CYS A 112 -33.48 -18.18 -8.21
C CYS A 112 -31.97 -18.11 -8.50
N TRP A 113 -31.36 -16.92 -8.39
CA TRP A 113 -29.92 -16.77 -8.56
C TRP A 113 -29.13 -17.59 -7.53
N ARG A 114 -29.49 -17.50 -6.25
CA ARG A 114 -28.83 -18.20 -5.13
C ARG A 114 -28.89 -19.71 -5.29
N LYS A 115 -30.04 -20.23 -5.74
CA LYS A 115 -30.24 -21.67 -5.98
C LYS A 115 -29.79 -22.12 -7.38
N LYS A 116 -29.29 -21.21 -8.22
CA LYS A 116 -28.93 -21.45 -9.63
C LYS A 116 -30.07 -22.07 -10.43
N LEU A 117 -31.27 -21.50 -10.30
CA LEU A 117 -32.49 -21.85 -11.03
C LEU A 117 -32.74 -20.84 -12.15
N ILE A 118 -33.01 -21.32 -13.36
CA ILE A 118 -33.36 -20.52 -14.52
C ILE A 118 -34.70 -20.99 -15.08
N PHE A 119 -35.59 -20.03 -15.33
CA PHE A 119 -36.87 -20.26 -15.99
C PHE A 119 -36.96 -19.41 -17.26
N LEU A 120 -37.18 -20.05 -18.41
CA LEU A 120 -37.19 -19.36 -19.70
C LEU A 120 -38.50 -18.60 -19.96
N ASP A 121 -39.60 -19.01 -19.35
CA ASP A 121 -40.90 -18.35 -19.49
C ASP A 121 -41.37 -17.74 -18.18
N VAL A 122 -40.79 -16.61 -17.74
CA VAL A 122 -41.31 -15.91 -16.55
C VAL A 122 -42.44 -14.98 -16.97
N ALA A 123 -43.65 -15.28 -16.47
CA ALA A 123 -44.88 -14.53 -16.73
C ALA A 123 -45.91 -14.72 -15.59
N PRO A 124 -46.89 -13.81 -15.40
CA PRO A 124 -47.86 -13.91 -14.31
C PRO A 124 -48.61 -15.26 -14.25
N TYR A 125 -48.96 -15.84 -15.40
CA TYR A 125 -49.69 -17.11 -15.47
C TYR A 125 -48.89 -18.34 -15.00
N ASN A 126 -47.58 -18.20 -14.79
CA ASN A 126 -46.73 -19.24 -14.19
C ASN A 126 -46.62 -19.13 -12.66
N PHE A 127 -47.35 -18.17 -12.08
CA PHE A 127 -47.47 -17.98 -10.64
C PHE A 127 -48.93 -18.09 -10.16
N VAL A 128 -49.07 -18.44 -8.88
CA VAL A 128 -50.29 -18.28 -8.10
C VAL A 128 -49.96 -17.46 -6.85
N ARG A 129 -50.99 -16.93 -6.19
CA ARG A 129 -50.86 -16.32 -4.87
C ARG A 129 -51.44 -17.29 -3.85
N VAL A 130 -50.65 -17.69 -2.86
CA VAL A 130 -51.09 -18.54 -1.73
C VAL A 130 -50.99 -17.69 -0.47
N ARG A 131 -52.10 -17.45 0.21
CA ARG A 131 -52.17 -16.51 1.36
C ARG A 131 -51.55 -15.15 1.03
N GLY A 132 -51.86 -14.64 -0.16
CA GLY A 132 -51.32 -13.39 -0.72
C GLY A 132 -49.86 -13.44 -1.22
N LYS A 133 -49.09 -14.50 -0.95
CA LYS A 133 -47.67 -14.60 -1.34
C LYS A 133 -47.50 -15.25 -2.71
N LEU A 134 -46.59 -14.70 -3.52
CA LEU A 134 -46.26 -15.20 -4.84
C LEU A 134 -45.66 -16.61 -4.77
N LYS A 135 -46.19 -17.55 -5.56
CA LYS A 135 -45.71 -18.92 -5.69
C LYS A 135 -45.60 -19.35 -7.15
N TRP A 136 -44.41 -19.77 -7.55
CA TRP A 136 -44.08 -20.30 -8.87
C TRP A 136 -44.51 -21.77 -8.98
N ILE A 137 -45.24 -22.10 -10.06
CA ILE A 137 -45.89 -23.41 -10.22
C ILE A 137 -45.37 -24.19 -11.44
N ASP A 138 -44.31 -23.74 -12.10
CA ASP A 138 -43.76 -24.37 -13.32
C ASP A 138 -42.37 -25.00 -13.10
N TYR A 139 -42.25 -26.32 -13.11
CA TYR A 139 -41.07 -27.02 -12.58
C TYR A 139 -39.94 -27.22 -13.60
N GLU A 140 -39.88 -26.37 -14.61
CA GLU A 140 -38.94 -26.47 -15.73
C GLU A 140 -37.71 -25.59 -15.54
N ALA A 141 -36.79 -26.07 -14.70
CA ALA A 141 -35.52 -25.39 -14.49
C ALA A 141 -34.51 -25.78 -15.60
N ASP A 142 -33.94 -24.77 -16.26
CA ASP A 142 -32.83 -24.92 -17.19
C ASP A 142 -31.47 -24.71 -16.51
N ALA A 143 -30.40 -25.07 -17.22
CA ALA A 143 -29.03 -24.86 -16.76
C ALA A 143 -28.75 -23.37 -16.55
N TYR A 144 -28.05 -23.05 -15.45
CA TYR A 144 -27.71 -21.67 -15.15
C TYR A 144 -26.70 -21.11 -16.16
N SER A 145 -26.98 -19.90 -16.65
CA SER A 145 -25.98 -19.02 -17.24
C SER A 145 -26.40 -17.58 -17.02
N ASP A 146 -25.44 -16.67 -16.93
CA ASP A 146 -25.77 -15.26 -16.72
C ASP A 146 -26.62 -14.66 -17.84
N ASN A 147 -26.43 -15.08 -19.09
CA ASN A 147 -27.24 -14.60 -20.20
C ASN A 147 -28.72 -14.99 -20.01
N LEU A 148 -28.98 -16.25 -19.63
CA LEU A 148 -30.34 -16.68 -19.34
C LEU A 148 -30.91 -15.98 -18.11
N PHE A 149 -30.08 -15.71 -17.09
CA PHE A 149 -30.50 -14.96 -15.91
C PHE A 149 -30.85 -13.49 -16.25
N LEU A 150 -30.04 -12.80 -17.05
CA LEU A 150 -30.33 -11.45 -17.52
C LEU A 150 -31.61 -11.42 -18.37
N ASN A 151 -31.85 -12.43 -19.20
CA ASN A 151 -33.11 -12.59 -19.93
C ASN A 151 -34.30 -12.79 -19.00
N MET A 152 -34.13 -13.54 -17.91
CA MET A 152 -35.15 -13.73 -16.87
C MET A 152 -35.46 -12.40 -16.15
N ILE A 153 -34.43 -11.59 -15.85
CA ILE A 153 -34.59 -10.23 -15.32
C ILE A 153 -35.35 -9.35 -16.32
N ALA A 154 -34.96 -9.35 -17.59
CA ALA A 154 -35.59 -8.52 -18.63
C ALA A 154 -37.08 -8.85 -18.81
N ARG A 155 -37.44 -10.14 -18.81
CA ARG A 155 -38.85 -10.58 -18.87
C ARG A 155 -39.64 -10.14 -17.64
N SER A 156 -39.06 -10.28 -16.45
CA SER A 156 -39.67 -9.84 -15.20
C SER A 156 -39.93 -8.33 -15.22
N PHE A 157 -38.92 -7.55 -15.64
CA PHE A 157 -39.03 -6.11 -15.81
C PHE A 157 -40.14 -5.69 -16.78
N ILE A 158 -40.28 -6.38 -17.92
CA ILE A 158 -41.35 -6.12 -18.89
C ILE A 158 -42.72 -6.29 -18.24
N TYR A 159 -42.95 -7.38 -17.50
CA TYR A 159 -44.24 -7.63 -16.85
C TYR A 159 -44.54 -6.67 -15.69
N VAL A 160 -43.53 -6.19 -14.98
CA VAL A 160 -43.68 -5.15 -13.95
C VAL A 160 -44.03 -3.80 -14.60
N LYS A 161 -43.27 -3.39 -15.62
CA LYS A 161 -43.42 -2.08 -16.27
C LYS A 161 -44.70 -1.96 -17.09
N TYR A 162 -45.15 -3.06 -17.71
CA TYR A 162 -46.26 -3.08 -18.66
C TYR A 162 -47.42 -3.98 -18.18
N SER A 163 -47.65 -4.05 -16.87
CA SER A 163 -48.65 -4.94 -16.24
C SER A 163 -50.08 -4.79 -16.77
N GLY A 164 -50.44 -3.63 -17.33
CA GLY A 164 -51.74 -3.36 -17.96
C GLY A 164 -51.72 -3.23 -19.49
N ALA A 165 -50.60 -3.55 -20.15
CA ALA A 165 -50.49 -3.43 -21.61
C ALA A 165 -51.10 -4.64 -22.34
N ASP A 166 -51.32 -4.45 -23.64
CA ASP A 166 -51.78 -5.51 -24.54
C ASP A 166 -50.83 -6.72 -24.56
N GLN A 167 -51.39 -7.94 -24.59
CA GLN A 167 -50.60 -9.17 -24.50
C GLN A 167 -49.76 -9.41 -25.76
N ASP A 168 -50.24 -9.05 -26.95
CA ASP A 168 -49.47 -9.22 -28.19
C ASP A 168 -48.26 -8.27 -28.19
N PHE A 169 -48.42 -7.05 -27.67
CA PHE A 169 -47.31 -6.14 -27.43
C PHE A 169 -46.26 -6.74 -26.49
N ILE A 170 -46.67 -7.27 -25.33
CA ILE A 170 -45.75 -7.89 -24.36
C ILE A 170 -45.03 -9.10 -24.98
N ILE A 171 -45.74 -9.99 -25.68
CA ILE A 171 -45.17 -11.18 -26.33
C ILE A 171 -44.14 -10.76 -27.38
N LYS A 172 -44.44 -9.75 -28.20
CA LYS A 172 -43.51 -9.22 -29.20
C LYS A 172 -42.26 -8.64 -28.53
N LEU A 173 -42.42 -7.83 -27.48
CA LEU A 173 -41.30 -7.24 -26.75
C LEU A 173 -40.41 -8.31 -26.10
N ARG A 174 -41.00 -9.32 -25.45
CA ARG A 174 -40.27 -10.46 -24.85
C ARG A 174 -39.43 -11.23 -25.87
N ARG A 175 -39.92 -11.39 -27.10
CA ARG A 175 -39.17 -12.05 -28.18
C ARG A 175 -38.00 -11.19 -28.67
N SER A 176 -38.23 -9.89 -28.85
CA SER A 176 -37.20 -8.94 -29.30
C SER A 176 -36.07 -8.77 -28.29
N THR A 177 -36.33 -8.98 -27.00
CA THR A 177 -35.38 -8.70 -25.91
C THR A 177 -34.41 -9.84 -25.61
N ILE A 178 -34.57 -11.03 -26.21
CA ILE A 178 -33.70 -12.21 -25.98
C ILE A 178 -32.23 -11.90 -26.25
N ASN A 179 -31.95 -11.11 -27.29
CA ASN A 179 -30.60 -10.79 -27.75
C ASN A 179 -30.36 -9.27 -27.91
N ASN A 180 -31.32 -8.42 -27.53
CA ASN A 180 -31.24 -6.98 -27.71
C ASN A 180 -31.86 -6.23 -26.52
N PHE A 181 -30.99 -5.63 -25.70
CA PHE A 181 -31.42 -4.78 -24.58
C PHE A 181 -31.44 -3.28 -24.92
N ASP A 182 -31.03 -2.89 -26.12
CA ASP A 182 -30.96 -1.49 -26.56
C ASP A 182 -32.32 -0.93 -27.04
N LEU A 183 -33.43 -1.63 -26.70
CA LEU A 183 -34.78 -1.21 -27.08
C LEU A 183 -35.26 -0.04 -26.21
N PRO A 184 -35.88 1.01 -26.78
CA PRO A 184 -36.42 2.14 -26.01
C PRO A 184 -37.41 1.71 -24.91
N GLU A 185 -38.21 0.68 -25.17
CA GLU A 185 -39.17 0.10 -24.22
C GLU A 185 -38.49 -0.44 -22.96
N LEU A 186 -37.20 -0.79 -23.03
CA LEU A 186 -36.41 -1.27 -21.91
C LEU A 186 -35.76 -0.16 -21.07
N GLN A 187 -36.09 1.12 -21.29
CA GLN A 187 -35.65 2.20 -20.39
C GLN A 187 -36.02 1.88 -18.93
N GLY A 188 -35.03 1.78 -18.05
CA GLY A 188 -35.17 1.38 -16.65
C GLY A 188 -34.69 -0.05 -16.34
N LEU A 189 -34.45 -0.90 -17.34
CA LEU A 189 -33.97 -2.27 -17.15
C LEU A 189 -32.64 -2.33 -16.39
N GLN A 190 -31.69 -1.43 -16.70
CA GLN A 190 -30.41 -1.34 -16.00
C GLN A 190 -30.61 -1.13 -14.49
N ALA A 191 -31.44 -0.16 -14.10
CA ALA A 191 -31.69 0.15 -12.70
C ALA A 191 -32.35 -1.05 -12.00
N PHE A 192 -33.34 -1.68 -12.64
CA PHE A 192 -33.99 -2.88 -12.12
C PHE A 192 -33.01 -4.05 -11.91
N ALA A 193 -32.07 -4.25 -12.85
CA ALA A 193 -31.04 -5.27 -12.74
C ALA A 193 -30.01 -4.94 -11.64
N ASN A 194 -29.59 -3.68 -11.53
CA ASN A 194 -28.69 -3.21 -10.46
C ASN A 194 -29.28 -3.52 -9.08
N GLU A 195 -30.57 -3.22 -8.89
CA GLU A 195 -31.29 -3.54 -7.65
C GLU A 195 -31.31 -5.05 -7.35
N VAL A 196 -31.52 -5.90 -8.37
CA VAL A 196 -31.49 -7.36 -8.19
C VAL A 196 -30.11 -7.84 -7.75
N PHE A 197 -29.03 -7.41 -8.41
CA PHE A 197 -27.67 -7.80 -8.03
C PHE A 197 -27.27 -7.28 -6.66
N ALA A 198 -27.67 -6.06 -6.30
CA ALA A 198 -27.42 -5.53 -4.97
C ALA A 198 -28.18 -6.30 -3.89
N LYS A 199 -29.44 -6.67 -4.13
CA LYS A 199 -30.23 -7.56 -3.26
C LYS A 199 -29.60 -8.95 -3.13
N ILE A 200 -29.01 -9.48 -4.20
CA ILE A 200 -28.25 -10.75 -4.15
C ILE A 200 -27.10 -10.61 -3.15
N ILE A 201 -26.22 -9.61 -3.33
CA ILE A 201 -25.06 -9.38 -2.46
C ILE A 201 -25.53 -9.17 -1.01
N TYR A 202 -26.57 -8.36 -0.79
CA TYR A 202 -27.11 -8.09 0.53
C TYR A 202 -27.64 -9.36 1.20
N SER A 203 -28.44 -10.17 0.47
CA SER A 203 -29.01 -11.41 0.99
C SER A 203 -27.96 -12.45 1.37
N GLU A 204 -26.89 -12.59 0.56
CA GLU A 204 -25.77 -13.50 0.85
C GLU A 204 -24.87 -12.97 1.97
N SER A 205 -24.93 -11.68 2.27
CA SER A 205 -24.16 -11.05 3.36
C SER A 205 -24.91 -10.95 4.69
N THR A 206 -26.23 -11.16 4.70
CA THR A 206 -27.10 -10.80 5.84
C THR A 206 -26.75 -11.56 7.12
N GLU A 207 -26.42 -12.86 7.04
CA GLU A 207 -26.06 -13.66 8.23
C GLU A 207 -24.78 -13.15 8.91
N GLN A 208 -23.77 -12.72 8.13
CA GLN A 208 -22.54 -12.15 8.69
C GLN A 208 -22.72 -10.69 9.12
N ALA A 209 -23.50 -9.91 8.37
CA ALA A 209 -23.83 -8.54 8.72
C ALA A 209 -24.56 -8.44 10.09
N GLN A 210 -25.34 -9.45 10.45
CA GLN A 210 -26.06 -9.50 11.73
C GLN A 210 -25.24 -10.10 12.89
N LYS A 211 -24.16 -10.85 12.62
CA LYS A 211 -23.25 -11.38 13.65
C LYS A 211 -22.31 -10.31 14.25
N GLY A 212 -22.23 -9.13 13.64
CA GLY A 212 -21.21 -8.11 13.90
C GLY A 212 -21.46 -7.07 15.00
N SER A 213 -22.43 -7.24 15.90
CA SER A 213 -22.65 -6.27 16.99
C SER A 213 -22.68 -6.94 18.37
N PRO A 214 -21.51 -7.11 19.04
CA PRO A 214 -21.41 -7.77 20.34
C PRO A 214 -21.50 -6.79 21.54
N LEU A 215 -21.95 -5.56 21.32
CA LEU A 215 -21.95 -4.54 22.37
C LEU A 215 -23.35 -4.40 22.98
N THR A 216 -23.67 -5.28 23.93
CA THR A 216 -24.67 -4.98 24.98
C THR A 216 -24.11 -3.86 25.87
N LEU A 217 -24.16 -2.62 25.37
CA LEU A 217 -23.78 -1.44 26.13
C LEU A 217 -24.95 -1.01 27.01
N SER A 218 -24.73 -1.01 28.32
CA SER A 218 -25.65 -0.42 29.28
C SER A 218 -25.60 1.11 29.15
N HIS A 219 -26.75 1.74 28.89
CA HIS A 219 -26.95 3.19 28.77
C HIS A 219 -26.33 3.85 27.52
N ILE A 220 -27.17 3.99 26.48
CA ILE A 220 -26.85 4.72 25.24
C ILE A 220 -27.70 5.99 25.20
N THR A 221 -27.06 7.16 25.04
CA THR A 221 -27.76 8.45 24.93
C THR A 221 -28.00 8.79 23.46
N GLY A 222 -29.25 9.06 23.08
CA GLY A 222 -29.57 9.53 21.73
C GLY A 222 -29.26 11.02 21.56
N ILE A 223 -28.60 11.39 20.46
CA ILE A 223 -28.25 12.77 20.10
C ILE A 223 -28.56 13.04 18.62
N GLY A 224 -28.77 14.30 18.25
CA GLY A 224 -28.95 14.71 16.85
C GLY A 224 -27.62 14.91 16.12
N GLU A 225 -26.66 15.55 16.79
CA GLU A 225 -25.35 15.88 16.22
C GLU A 225 -24.19 15.66 17.20
N MET A 226 -22.97 15.43 16.67
CA MET A 226 -21.74 15.26 17.48
C MET A 226 -21.41 16.47 18.36
N SER A 227 -21.88 17.66 17.98
CA SER A 227 -21.66 18.91 18.73
C SER A 227 -22.32 18.87 20.13
N GLU A 228 -23.36 18.05 20.32
CA GLU A 228 -24.07 17.85 21.60
C GLU A 228 -23.25 17.06 22.64
N ILE A 229 -22.21 16.35 22.21
CA ILE A 229 -21.34 15.61 23.12
C ILE A 229 -20.49 16.60 23.92
N VAL A 230 -20.70 16.60 25.24
CA VAL A 230 -20.00 17.45 26.22
C VAL A 230 -19.47 16.66 27.44
N ASN A 231 -19.82 15.39 27.56
CA ASN A 231 -19.39 14.49 28.64
C ASN A 231 -18.89 13.16 28.04
N PRO A 232 -18.08 12.38 28.77
CA PRO A 232 -17.76 11.01 28.37
C PRO A 232 -19.00 10.11 28.39
N GLY A 233 -19.03 9.11 27.52
CA GLY A 233 -20.14 8.16 27.45
C GLY A 233 -20.31 7.50 26.09
N THR A 234 -21.42 6.79 25.94
CA THR A 234 -21.84 6.17 24.67
C THR A 234 -23.05 6.91 24.10
N TYR A 235 -22.93 7.32 22.84
CA TYR A 235 -23.93 8.10 22.14
C TYR A 235 -24.43 7.39 20.88
N ARG A 236 -25.67 7.65 20.50
CA ARG A 236 -26.30 7.16 19.26
C ARG A 236 -26.83 8.32 18.44
N LEU A 237 -26.49 8.37 17.17
CA LEU A 237 -26.98 9.38 16.21
C LEU A 237 -27.35 8.75 14.87
N ASP A 238 -28.11 9.48 14.07
CA ASP A 238 -28.45 9.09 12.70
C ASP A 238 -27.23 9.13 11.79
N TYR A 239 -27.08 8.08 10.96
CA TYR A 239 -26.02 8.04 9.96
C TYR A 239 -26.35 8.94 8.77
N ARG A 240 -25.31 9.62 8.25
CA ARG A 240 -25.34 10.36 6.99
C ARG A 240 -24.01 10.14 6.25
N ASP A 241 -24.05 10.01 4.93
CA ASP A 241 -22.86 9.77 4.10
C ASP A 241 -21.84 10.93 4.13
N ASP A 242 -22.27 12.15 4.52
CA ASP A 242 -21.42 13.33 4.68
C ASP A 242 -20.76 13.44 6.07
N PHE A 243 -21.03 12.47 6.96
CA PHE A 243 -20.43 12.42 8.29
C PHE A 243 -18.92 12.18 8.21
N ASN A 244 -18.13 13.13 8.73
CA ASN A 244 -16.67 13.07 8.74
C ASN A 244 -16.14 12.88 10.18
N PRO A 245 -15.81 11.65 10.60
CA PRO A 245 -15.32 11.38 11.95
C PRO A 245 -13.94 12.00 12.22
N GLU A 246 -13.11 12.22 11.21
CA GLU A 246 -11.80 12.86 11.38
C GLU A 246 -11.97 14.30 11.85
N ARG A 247 -12.92 15.05 11.29
CA ARG A 247 -13.23 16.41 11.74
C ARG A 247 -13.73 16.41 13.19
N HIS A 248 -14.70 15.55 13.49
CA HIS A 248 -15.28 15.47 14.83
C HIS A 248 -14.29 14.97 15.89
N PHE A 249 -13.30 14.14 15.51
CA PHE A 249 -12.21 13.77 16.39
C PHE A 249 -11.49 15.01 16.93
N TRP A 250 -11.10 15.95 16.07
CA TRP A 250 -10.43 17.18 16.50
C TRP A 250 -11.33 18.10 17.33
N GLU A 251 -12.61 18.20 16.98
CA GLU A 251 -13.60 18.95 17.77
C GLU A 251 -13.77 18.37 19.19
N LEU A 252 -13.74 17.04 19.34
CA LEU A 252 -13.79 16.38 20.64
C LEU A 252 -12.53 16.61 21.47
N ILE A 253 -11.33 16.55 20.86
CA ILE A 253 -10.07 16.84 21.56
C ILE A 253 -10.11 18.24 22.18
N CYS A 254 -10.65 19.25 21.48
CA CYS A 254 -10.82 20.61 22.02
C CYS A 254 -11.76 20.70 23.22
N LYS A 255 -12.65 19.71 23.41
CA LYS A 255 -13.57 19.59 24.55
C LYS A 255 -13.02 18.70 25.67
N ASN A 256 -11.75 18.31 25.60
CA ASN A 256 -11.14 17.31 26.49
C ASN A 256 -11.86 15.95 26.43
N LEU A 257 -12.26 15.55 25.22
CA LEU A 257 -12.92 14.28 24.97
C LEU A 257 -12.18 13.51 23.87
N PHE A 258 -11.99 12.21 24.08
CA PHE A 258 -11.30 11.33 23.14
C PHE A 258 -12.29 10.36 22.49
N LEU A 259 -12.31 10.30 21.16
CA LEU A 259 -13.09 9.32 20.42
C LEU A 259 -12.44 7.93 20.55
N GLU A 260 -13.07 7.05 21.33
CA GLU A 260 -12.58 5.70 21.58
C GLU A 260 -12.93 4.74 20.46
N SER A 261 -14.19 4.76 20.01
CA SER A 261 -14.67 3.86 18.96
C SER A 261 -15.89 4.43 18.25
N LEU A 262 -16.10 3.92 17.03
CA LEU A 262 -17.18 4.30 16.14
C LEU A 262 -17.76 3.04 15.48
N HIS A 263 -18.96 2.65 15.90
CA HIS A 263 -19.68 1.49 15.38
C HIS A 263 -20.93 1.89 14.61
N HIS A 264 -21.50 0.96 13.85
CA HIS A 264 -22.72 1.17 13.08
C HIS A 264 -23.78 0.11 13.40
N GLU A 265 -25.06 0.48 13.26
CA GLU A 265 -26.22 -0.40 13.50
C GLU A 265 -27.28 -0.25 12.38
N GLY A 266 -28.09 -1.29 12.22
CA GLY A 266 -29.24 -1.26 11.31
C GLY A 266 -28.85 -1.15 9.84
N LEU A 267 -28.02 -2.06 9.35
CA LEU A 267 -27.57 -2.06 7.95
C LEU A 267 -28.74 -2.36 7.00
N THR A 268 -29.00 -1.49 6.03
CA THR A 268 -30.05 -1.64 5.01
C THR A 268 -29.49 -1.39 3.61
N LEU A 269 -30.26 -1.76 2.58
CA LEU A 269 -29.95 -1.42 1.20
C LEU A 269 -30.61 -0.07 0.87
N ASP A 270 -29.81 0.95 0.53
CA ASP A 270 -30.33 2.29 0.21
C ASP A 270 -30.74 2.45 -1.26
N ALA A 271 -31.18 3.66 -1.63
CA ALA A 271 -31.61 4.01 -2.98
C ALA A 271 -30.47 3.98 -4.01
N GLN A 272 -29.21 4.05 -3.58
CA GLN A 272 -28.01 3.95 -4.42
C GLN A 272 -27.53 2.49 -4.53
N ASN A 273 -28.22 1.53 -3.90
CA ASN A 273 -27.83 0.14 -3.79
C ASN A 273 -26.51 -0.08 -3.00
N TYR A 274 -26.23 0.79 -2.04
CA TYR A 274 -25.15 0.63 -1.06
C TYR A 274 -25.68 0.07 0.26
N PHE A 275 -24.76 -0.33 1.13
CA PHE A 275 -25.09 -0.91 2.43
C PHE A 275 -25.02 0.20 3.47
N SER A 276 -26.14 0.87 3.68
CA SER A 276 -26.23 2.05 4.54
C SER A 276 -26.67 1.67 5.95
N PRO A 277 -25.89 2.03 7.00
CA PRO A 277 -26.34 1.89 8.36
C PRO A 277 -27.41 2.93 8.68
N ASN A 278 -28.31 2.61 9.60
CA ASN A 278 -29.32 3.55 10.07
C ASN A 278 -28.76 4.47 11.16
N LYS A 279 -27.89 3.91 12.03
CA LYS A 279 -27.37 4.60 13.22
C LYS A 279 -25.86 4.41 13.35
N LEU A 280 -25.23 5.40 13.96
CA LEU A 280 -23.86 5.33 14.46
C LEU A 280 -23.87 5.26 15.99
N ILE A 281 -22.96 4.48 16.55
CA ILE A 281 -22.67 4.40 17.98
C ILE A 281 -21.28 4.97 18.21
N VAL A 282 -21.19 6.00 19.04
CA VAL A 282 -19.96 6.76 19.29
C VAL A 282 -19.60 6.59 20.76
N GLN A 283 -18.40 6.08 21.04
CA GLN A 283 -17.88 6.00 22.41
C GLN A 283 -16.83 7.07 22.61
N VAL A 284 -16.97 7.80 23.71
CA VAL A 284 -16.12 8.94 24.04
C VAL A 284 -15.63 8.83 25.47
N ARG A 285 -14.32 9.02 25.66
CA ARG A 285 -13.66 9.04 26.98
C ARG A 285 -13.25 10.46 27.36
N GLU A 286 -13.09 10.69 28.65
CA GLU A 286 -12.58 11.95 29.18
C GLU A 286 -11.05 12.01 29.02
N ILE A 287 -10.55 13.17 28.61
CA ILE A 287 -9.14 13.52 28.68
C ILE A 287 -8.95 14.33 29.96
N VAL A 288 -8.07 13.88 30.84
CA VAL A 288 -7.84 14.50 32.15
C VAL A 288 -6.63 15.43 32.13
N PRO A 289 -6.60 16.51 32.93
CA PRO A 289 -5.38 17.29 33.05
C PRO A 289 -4.25 16.46 33.68
N PRO A 290 -2.99 16.67 33.29
CA PRO A 290 -1.82 16.12 34.01
C PRO A 290 -1.70 16.76 35.41
N LYS A 291 -0.84 16.18 36.26
CA LYS A 291 -0.55 16.68 37.63
C LYS A 291 -0.26 18.18 37.69
N GLU A 292 0.46 18.70 36.71
CA GLU A 292 0.77 20.12 36.54
C GLU A 292 0.59 20.48 35.06
N LYS A 293 0.07 21.69 34.78
CA LYS A 293 -0.19 22.14 33.41
C LYS A 293 1.07 22.13 32.55
N VAL A 294 0.95 21.58 31.33
CA VAL A 294 2.05 21.44 30.37
C VAL A 294 1.72 22.16 29.06
N SER A 295 2.67 22.93 28.54
CA SER A 295 2.66 23.45 27.17
C SER A 295 3.36 22.47 26.22
N LEU A 296 2.74 22.15 25.09
CA LEU A 296 3.33 21.35 24.03
C LEU A 296 3.96 22.25 22.96
N ILE A 297 5.21 22.00 22.60
CA ILE A 297 5.91 22.64 21.47
C ILE A 297 6.31 21.58 20.44
N ILE A 298 5.85 21.79 19.21
CA ILE A 298 6.32 21.10 18.01
C ILE A 298 7.22 22.07 17.24
N LYS A 299 8.47 21.70 16.98
CA LYS A 299 9.42 22.54 16.24
C LYS A 299 9.46 22.14 14.78
N ALA A 300 9.46 23.12 13.88
CA ALA A 300 9.56 22.91 12.44
C ALA A 300 10.37 24.04 11.77
N SER A 301 10.83 23.79 10.55
CA SER A 301 11.43 24.80 9.68
C SER A 301 10.92 24.65 8.24
N VAL A 302 11.46 25.45 7.32
CA VAL A 302 11.00 25.49 5.92
C VAL A 302 11.09 24.13 5.23
N GLN A 303 12.09 23.30 5.55
CA GLN A 303 12.23 21.96 4.96
C GLN A 303 11.05 21.01 5.32
N ASP A 304 10.32 21.31 6.40
CA ASP A 304 9.21 20.51 6.91
C ASP A 304 7.86 20.89 6.28
N ALA A 305 7.80 21.94 5.45
CA ALA A 305 6.54 22.49 4.94
C ALA A 305 5.63 21.45 4.28
N GLU A 306 6.19 20.52 3.49
CA GLU A 306 5.40 19.48 2.82
C GLU A 306 4.80 18.43 3.76
N ILE A 307 5.35 18.26 4.96
CA ILE A 307 4.97 17.19 5.89
C ILE A 307 4.31 17.71 7.17
N ILE A 308 4.43 19.01 7.47
CA ILE A 308 4.09 19.56 8.78
C ILE A 308 2.63 19.34 9.16
N TYR A 309 1.71 19.42 8.20
CA TYR A 309 0.29 19.18 8.44
C TYR A 309 0.04 17.74 8.95
N GLN A 310 0.63 16.74 8.30
CA GLN A 310 0.46 15.33 8.69
C GLN A 310 1.28 14.97 9.94
N ALA A 311 2.47 15.54 10.07
CA ALA A 311 3.34 15.36 11.22
C ALA A 311 2.73 15.90 12.51
N ALA A 312 2.18 17.12 12.48
CA ALA A 312 1.48 17.69 13.63
C ALA A 312 0.24 16.86 14.00
N LYS A 313 -0.56 16.42 13.01
CA LYS A 313 -1.70 15.51 13.27
C LYS A 313 -1.28 14.21 13.95
N HIS A 314 -0.18 13.61 13.49
CA HIS A 314 0.39 12.42 14.13
C HIS A 314 0.73 12.69 15.60
N ILE A 315 1.53 13.73 15.86
CA ILE A 315 1.99 14.08 17.21
C ILE A 315 0.81 14.36 18.15
N ILE A 316 -0.11 15.25 17.75
CA ILE A 316 -1.24 15.63 18.59
C ILE A 316 -2.13 14.42 18.87
N ARG A 317 -2.41 13.58 17.86
CA ARG A 317 -3.21 12.36 18.05
C ARG A 317 -2.58 11.39 19.04
N GLN A 318 -1.26 11.18 18.98
CA GLN A 318 -0.58 10.21 19.83
C GLN A 318 -0.34 10.71 21.27
N LEU A 319 -0.36 12.02 21.50
CA LEU A 319 -0.06 12.61 22.81
C LEU A 319 -1.26 13.15 23.57
N SER A 320 -2.41 13.41 22.92
CA SER A 320 -3.57 14.07 23.55
C SER A 320 -4.46 13.15 24.42
N PHE A 321 -3.98 11.97 24.79
CA PHE A 321 -4.69 11.05 25.68
C PHE A 321 -3.67 10.18 26.46
N PRO A 322 -3.87 9.92 27.77
CA PRO A 322 -5.02 10.31 28.59
C PRO A 322 -4.97 11.77 29.08
N ASN A 323 -3.81 12.43 28.95
CA ASN A 323 -3.61 13.78 29.48
C ASN A 323 -3.86 14.88 28.44
N SER A 324 -4.43 16.01 28.86
CA SER A 324 -4.58 17.21 28.04
C SER A 324 -3.34 18.10 28.06
N PHE A 325 -3.19 18.96 27.04
CA PHE A 325 -2.25 20.07 27.04
C PHE A 325 -3.00 21.39 27.22
N ASP A 326 -2.41 22.33 27.98
CA ASP A 326 -3.01 23.66 28.21
C ASP A 326 -2.80 24.60 27.02
N GLU A 327 -1.75 24.35 26.22
CA GLU A 327 -1.56 24.93 24.89
C GLU A 327 -0.70 24.01 23.99
N LYS A 328 -1.01 23.99 22.69
CA LYS A 328 -0.34 23.27 21.61
C LYS A 328 0.25 24.27 20.63
N ILE A 329 1.57 24.33 20.54
CA ILE A 329 2.30 25.37 19.83
C ILE A 329 3.12 24.76 18.70
N LEU A 330 3.04 25.38 17.52
CA LEU A 330 4.00 25.15 16.45
C LEU A 330 5.05 26.27 16.45
N ALA A 331 6.30 25.94 16.77
CA ALA A 331 7.43 26.87 16.79
C ALA A 331 8.24 26.76 15.51
N LEU A 332 8.32 27.86 14.75
CA LEU A 332 9.00 27.90 13.46
C LEU A 332 10.39 28.53 13.56
N ASP A 333 11.37 27.86 12.96
CA ASP A 333 12.69 28.43 12.70
C ASP A 333 12.65 29.28 11.43
N ILE A 334 13.03 30.56 11.56
CA ILE A 334 13.01 31.57 10.47
C ILE A 334 14.08 31.35 9.39
N ARG A 335 14.99 30.39 9.58
CA ARG A 335 15.99 30.04 8.56
C ARG A 335 15.30 29.47 7.32
N THR A 336 15.70 29.94 6.14
CA THR A 336 15.12 29.54 4.86
C THR A 336 16.05 28.71 3.97
N SER A 337 17.34 28.64 4.28
CA SER A 337 18.34 27.89 3.49
C SER A 337 19.59 27.53 4.30
N ASN A 338 20.47 26.74 3.70
CA ASN A 338 21.76 26.31 4.27
C ASN A 338 21.61 25.56 5.60
N PHE A 339 20.60 24.73 5.77
CA PHE A 339 20.44 23.95 6.99
C PHE A 339 21.63 23.00 7.17
N LEU A 340 22.00 22.68 8.43
CA LEU A 340 23.08 21.72 8.78
C LEU A 340 22.95 20.39 8.04
N ARG A 341 21.73 20.06 7.61
CA ARG A 341 21.30 18.73 7.24
C ARG A 341 20.00 18.82 6.42
N GLU A 342 20.06 19.59 5.33
CA GLU A 342 18.89 19.86 4.48
C GLU A 342 18.43 18.59 3.77
N TYR A 343 17.13 18.25 3.89
CA TYR A 343 16.54 17.12 3.17
C TYR A 343 15.49 17.52 2.13
N ASN A 344 14.96 18.76 2.20
CA ASN A 344 14.05 19.32 1.21
C ASN A 344 14.40 20.79 0.93
N PRO A 345 15.12 21.08 -0.17
CA PRO A 345 15.49 22.44 -0.55
C PRO A 345 14.38 23.20 -1.32
N ASN A 346 13.27 22.54 -1.67
CA ASN A 346 12.27 23.10 -2.60
C ASN A 346 11.12 23.84 -1.90
N SER A 347 11.00 23.70 -0.58
CA SER A 347 9.91 24.31 0.19
C SER A 347 10.18 25.79 0.46
N THR A 348 9.11 26.57 0.62
CA THR A 348 9.21 28.00 0.93
C THR A 348 8.59 28.35 2.28
N TRP A 349 8.96 29.52 2.83
CA TRP A 349 8.31 30.07 4.03
C TRP A 349 6.80 30.23 3.86
N ALA A 350 6.33 30.56 2.64
CA ALA A 350 4.92 30.69 2.34
C ALA A 350 4.19 29.33 2.41
N ASP A 351 4.82 28.26 1.92
CA ASP A 351 4.27 26.91 2.04
C ASP A 351 4.15 26.49 3.51
N LEU A 352 5.20 26.71 4.31
CA LEU A 352 5.19 26.39 5.74
C LEU A 352 4.09 27.17 6.48
N THR A 353 3.97 28.47 6.22
CA THR A 353 2.96 29.33 6.87
C THR A 353 1.55 28.94 6.47
N ARG A 354 1.31 28.55 5.21
CA ARG A 354 0.01 28.06 4.74
C ARG A 354 -0.43 26.81 5.50
N GLU A 355 0.43 25.80 5.59
CA GLU A 355 0.11 24.56 6.31
C GLU A 355 -0.01 24.80 7.82
N ALA A 356 0.79 25.71 8.39
CA ALA A 356 0.68 26.12 9.79
C ALA A 356 -0.66 26.80 10.10
N GLN A 357 -1.13 27.68 9.22
CA GLN A 357 -2.44 28.33 9.36
C GLN A 357 -3.58 27.31 9.28
N ARG A 358 -3.49 26.35 8.35
CA ARG A 358 -4.46 25.26 8.24
C ARG A 358 -4.59 24.46 9.54
N LEU A 359 -3.48 24.20 10.23
CA LEU A 359 -3.50 23.52 11.53
C LEU A 359 -4.23 24.32 12.63
N ILE A 360 -4.15 25.66 12.58
CA ILE A 360 -4.92 26.55 13.48
C ILE A 360 -6.41 26.53 13.12
N ASP A 361 -6.73 26.68 11.82
CA ASP A 361 -8.11 26.75 11.35
C ASP A 361 -8.89 25.46 11.68
N GLU A 362 -8.22 24.31 11.66
CA GLU A 362 -8.77 23.00 12.04
C GLU A 362 -8.66 22.70 13.55
N SER A 363 -8.20 23.66 14.38
CA SER A 363 -8.03 23.55 15.85
C SER A 363 -7.11 22.41 16.31
N ILE A 364 -6.21 21.95 15.43
CA ILE A 364 -5.22 20.91 15.74
C ILE A 364 -4.15 21.49 16.68
N ILE A 365 -3.67 22.71 16.37
CA ILE A 365 -2.77 23.50 17.22
C ILE A 365 -3.46 24.82 17.61
N ASP A 366 -3.00 25.44 18.70
CA ASP A 366 -3.63 26.66 19.22
C ASP A 366 -2.93 27.94 18.72
N LYS A 367 -1.63 27.88 18.47
CA LYS A 367 -0.86 29.03 17.94
C LYS A 367 0.43 28.62 17.24
N VAL A 368 0.88 29.50 16.35
CA VAL A 368 2.18 29.43 15.67
C VAL A 368 3.04 30.57 16.16
N ILE A 369 4.31 30.31 16.46
CA ILE A 369 5.25 31.31 16.96
C ILE A 369 6.58 31.26 16.20
N PHE A 370 7.19 32.42 16.00
CA PHE A 370 8.55 32.58 15.49
C PHE A 370 9.09 33.95 15.92
N PRO A 371 10.39 34.08 16.21
CA PRO A 371 10.93 35.32 16.78
C PRO A 371 11.01 36.44 15.74
N SER A 372 10.61 37.65 16.14
CA SER A 372 10.98 38.88 15.43
C SER A 372 12.46 39.24 15.66
N ARG A 373 12.97 40.25 14.95
CA ARG A 373 14.33 40.76 15.19
C ARG A 373 14.55 41.23 16.64
N GLU A 374 13.54 41.89 17.23
CA GLU A 374 13.59 42.33 18.62
C GLU A 374 13.57 41.14 19.60
N ASP A 375 12.77 40.11 19.30
CA ASP A 375 12.75 38.88 20.08
C ASP A 375 14.09 38.14 20.06
N ILE A 376 14.79 38.13 18.93
CA ILE A 376 16.12 37.53 18.80
C ILE A 376 17.09 38.21 19.77
N LEU A 377 17.18 39.54 19.73
CA LEU A 377 18.06 40.31 20.59
C LEU A 377 17.72 40.10 22.07
N ARG A 378 16.43 40.17 22.43
CA ARG A 378 15.95 39.98 23.80
C ARG A 378 16.25 38.58 24.33
N THR A 379 15.97 37.55 23.53
CA THR A 379 16.19 36.14 23.89
C THR A 379 17.68 35.88 24.07
N ASN A 380 18.52 36.30 23.13
CA ASN A 380 19.97 36.10 23.20
C ASN A 380 20.60 36.82 24.40
N LYS A 381 20.13 38.04 24.69
CA LYS A 381 20.59 38.82 25.85
C LYS A 381 20.22 38.15 27.16
N LYS A 382 18.99 37.65 27.30
CA LYS A 382 18.55 36.92 28.50
C LYS A 382 19.27 35.59 28.68
N TRP A 383 19.38 34.80 27.62
CA TRP A 383 19.91 33.43 27.72
C TRP A 383 21.43 33.36 27.77
N PHE A 384 22.15 34.24 27.07
CA PHE A 384 23.61 34.16 26.96
C PHE A 384 24.33 35.42 27.45
N GLY A 385 23.61 36.48 27.82
CA GLY A 385 24.22 37.78 28.12
C GLY A 385 24.77 38.49 26.88
N LEU A 386 24.35 38.08 25.67
CA LEU A 386 24.86 38.57 24.40
C LEU A 386 23.78 39.32 23.62
N GLU A 387 24.05 40.57 23.26
CA GLU A 387 23.18 41.37 22.39
C GLU A 387 23.59 41.14 20.92
N THR A 388 22.98 40.15 20.28
CA THR A 388 23.36 39.67 18.94
C THR A 388 22.17 39.17 18.14
N GLU A 389 22.24 39.27 16.82
CA GLU A 389 21.24 38.75 15.88
C GLU A 389 21.55 37.32 15.41
N ALA A 390 22.63 36.70 15.92
CA ALA A 390 22.93 35.30 15.65
C ALA A 390 21.74 34.42 16.08
N THR A 391 21.34 33.48 15.23
CA THR A 391 20.22 32.56 15.50
C THR A 391 20.63 31.09 15.55
N HIS A 392 21.83 30.78 15.04
CA HIS A 392 22.34 29.43 14.80
C HIS A 392 23.80 29.31 15.21
N THR A 393 24.28 28.07 15.32
CA THR A 393 25.72 27.79 15.41
C THR A 393 26.41 27.86 14.04
N LEU A 394 27.75 27.82 14.04
CA LEU A 394 28.55 27.74 12.80
C LEU A 394 28.17 26.53 11.92
N GLU A 395 27.89 25.40 12.57
CA GLU A 395 27.40 24.18 11.92
C GLU A 395 25.93 24.29 11.48
N GLY A 396 25.22 25.36 11.83
CA GLY A 396 23.83 25.57 11.45
C GLY A 396 22.79 24.92 12.36
N VAL A 397 23.15 24.60 13.61
CA VAL A 397 22.19 24.13 14.63
C VAL A 397 21.31 25.30 15.09
N PRO A 398 19.96 25.15 15.13
CA PRO A 398 19.08 26.19 15.63
C PRO A 398 19.29 26.47 17.12
N VAL A 399 19.35 27.75 17.49
CA VAL A 399 19.54 28.20 18.89
C VAL A 399 18.37 29.09 19.31
N THR A 400 18.29 30.30 18.75
CA THR A 400 17.43 31.35 19.30
C THR A 400 15.95 31.08 19.13
N ALA A 401 15.53 30.50 17.99
CA ALA A 401 14.12 30.18 17.76
C ALA A 401 13.56 29.18 18.79
N GLN A 402 14.37 28.19 19.19
CA GLN A 402 13.97 27.20 20.20
C GLN A 402 13.88 27.82 21.59
N LEU A 403 14.85 28.66 21.96
CA LEU A 403 14.84 29.36 23.25
C LEU A 403 13.67 30.34 23.36
N TYR A 404 13.41 31.10 22.29
CA TYR A 404 12.24 31.98 22.19
C TYR A 404 10.95 31.18 22.38
N ALA A 405 10.85 30.00 21.76
CA ALA A 405 9.68 29.14 21.91
C ALA A 405 9.45 28.73 23.37
N PHE A 406 10.50 28.38 24.10
CA PHE A 406 10.39 28.06 25.53
C PHE A 406 9.86 29.26 26.34
N GLU A 407 10.31 30.48 26.05
CA GLU A 407 9.82 31.69 26.73
C GLU A 407 8.36 32.02 26.41
N ALA A 408 7.94 31.80 25.17
CA ALA A 408 6.59 32.12 24.68
C ALA A 408 5.49 31.18 25.21
N THR A 409 5.88 30.15 25.97
CA THR A 409 4.93 29.26 26.68
C THR A 409 4.34 29.94 27.92
N ARG A 410 3.07 29.66 28.18
CA ARG A 410 2.33 30.08 29.37
C ARG A 410 2.72 29.27 30.61
N ASN A 411 3.01 27.98 30.44
CA ASN A 411 3.26 27.07 31.56
C ASN A 411 4.76 26.96 31.89
N ASP A 412 5.06 26.50 33.11
CA ASP A 412 6.43 26.24 33.57
C ASP A 412 7.00 24.95 32.95
N LEU A 413 6.14 23.94 32.82
CA LEU A 413 6.46 22.67 32.17
C LEU A 413 6.21 22.75 30.66
N VAL A 414 7.21 22.34 29.89
CA VAL A 414 7.20 22.39 28.43
C VAL A 414 7.60 21.04 27.87
N LEU A 415 6.68 20.35 27.21
CA LEU A 415 7.01 19.16 26.42
C LEU A 415 7.39 19.63 25.01
N GLN A 416 8.64 19.44 24.62
CA GLN A 416 9.16 19.92 23.33
C GLN A 416 9.60 18.74 22.46
N MET A 417 9.36 18.84 21.14
CA MET A 417 9.86 17.89 20.16
C MET A 417 10.11 18.48 18.78
N ASP A 418 10.92 17.78 17.98
CA ASP A 418 11.01 18.02 16.53
C ASP A 418 9.75 17.46 15.83
N CYS A 419 9.28 18.09 14.75
CA CYS A 419 8.07 17.63 14.06
C CYS A 419 8.22 16.26 13.39
N ASP A 420 9.46 15.78 13.20
CA ASP A 420 9.74 14.53 12.49
C ASP A 420 9.77 13.29 13.39
N VAL A 421 9.54 13.44 14.70
CA VAL A 421 9.47 12.30 15.63
C VAL A 421 8.27 11.41 15.33
N MET A 422 8.48 10.10 15.45
CA MET A 422 7.47 9.07 15.27
C MET A 422 7.11 8.51 16.65
N ILE A 423 5.86 8.65 17.07
CA ILE A 423 5.38 8.35 18.42
C ILE A 423 4.52 7.11 18.41
N GLY A 424 4.90 6.12 19.22
CA GLY A 424 4.15 4.88 19.42
C GLY A 424 3.61 4.77 20.85
N ARG A 425 2.45 4.14 20.98
CA ARG A 425 1.70 3.97 22.24
C ARG A 425 1.27 2.52 22.36
N LEU A 426 2.07 1.70 23.03
CA LEU A 426 1.70 0.31 23.36
C LEU A 426 0.45 0.29 24.26
N ASP A 427 0.31 1.33 25.09
CA ASP A 427 -0.86 1.59 25.90
C ASP A 427 -1.24 3.06 25.77
N ILE A 428 -2.41 3.30 25.19
CA ILE A 428 -2.94 4.66 24.99
C ILE A 428 -3.34 5.30 26.32
N GLU A 429 -3.60 4.52 27.38
CA GLU A 429 -3.95 4.99 28.73
C GLU A 429 -2.71 5.36 29.57
N HIS A 430 -1.49 5.11 29.08
CA HIS A 430 -0.27 5.44 29.83
C HIS A 430 -0.10 6.97 29.97
N SER A 431 -0.20 7.47 31.20
CA SER A 431 0.05 8.87 31.57
C SER A 431 1.55 9.21 31.63
N PHE A 432 2.19 9.25 30.45
CA PHE A 432 3.63 9.54 30.33
C PHE A 432 4.02 10.92 30.89
N LEU A 433 3.10 11.90 30.90
CA LEU A 433 3.36 13.21 31.48
C LEU A 433 3.51 13.12 32.99
N ASP A 434 2.60 12.42 33.67
CA ASP A 434 2.62 12.31 35.11
C ASP A 434 3.87 11.55 35.60
N ASP A 435 4.32 10.54 34.87
CA ASP A 435 5.59 9.85 35.12
C ASP A 435 6.78 10.83 35.10
N MET A 436 6.90 11.62 34.03
CA MET A 436 7.98 12.59 33.86
C MET A 436 7.91 13.74 34.89
N ILE A 437 6.70 14.19 35.22
CA ILE A 437 6.45 15.22 36.24
C ILE A 437 6.85 14.70 37.62
N THR A 438 6.46 13.47 37.96
CA THR A 438 6.80 12.83 39.24
C THR A 438 8.32 12.77 39.43
N CYS A 439 9.05 12.40 38.37
CA CYS A 439 10.52 12.42 38.41
C CYS A 439 11.07 13.83 38.74
N MET A 440 10.52 14.88 38.13
CA MET A 440 10.96 16.25 38.42
C MET A 440 10.54 16.74 39.81
N GLU A 441 9.41 16.28 40.34
CA GLU A 441 8.93 16.60 41.69
C GLU A 441 9.83 15.97 42.76
N GLU A 442 10.18 14.70 42.58
CA GLU A 442 11.05 13.95 43.49
C GLU A 442 12.51 14.44 43.45
N HIS A 443 12.94 15.02 42.33
CA HIS A 443 14.31 15.48 42.11
C HIS A 443 14.37 16.97 41.68
N PRO A 444 14.52 17.90 42.65
CA PRO A 444 14.59 19.35 42.39
C PRO A 444 15.74 19.79 41.45
N GLU A 445 16.80 19.00 41.36
CA GLU A 445 17.98 19.22 40.52
C GLU A 445 17.75 18.91 39.03
N VAL A 446 16.67 18.20 38.70
CA VAL A 446 16.36 17.81 37.31
C VAL A 446 15.79 19.00 36.54
N LEU A 447 16.42 19.33 35.41
CA LEU A 447 15.99 20.38 34.49
C LEU A 447 15.13 19.83 33.34
N SER A 448 15.45 18.62 32.90
CA SER A 448 14.78 17.95 31.79
C SER A 448 14.72 16.43 31.94
N VAL A 449 13.65 15.84 31.41
CA VAL A 449 13.46 14.39 31.33
C VAL A 449 13.29 14.03 29.86
N GLY A 450 14.17 13.18 29.32
CA GLY A 450 14.07 12.69 27.95
C GLY A 450 12.95 11.67 27.78
N PHE A 451 12.24 11.71 26.64
CA PHE A 451 11.19 10.75 26.34
C PHE A 451 11.74 9.35 26.07
N ASN A 452 10.90 8.32 26.26
CA ASN A 452 11.31 6.93 26.15
C ASN A 452 11.55 6.51 24.68
N ILE A 453 12.52 5.62 24.49
CA ILE A 453 12.73 4.92 23.21
C ILE A 453 12.05 3.56 23.22
N TYR A 454 11.86 2.94 22.06
CA TYR A 454 11.23 1.63 21.96
C TYR A 454 12.06 0.54 22.66
N LYS A 455 11.45 -0.23 23.56
CA LYS A 455 12.09 -1.32 24.33
C LYS A 455 11.58 -2.72 23.99
N GLY A 456 10.71 -2.84 22.99
CA GLY A 456 10.04 -4.10 22.64
C GLY A 456 8.54 -4.05 22.96
N LYS A 457 7.84 -5.14 22.63
CA LYS A 457 6.38 -5.24 22.83
C LYS A 457 6.00 -5.42 24.29
N ASP A 458 6.85 -6.06 25.08
CA ASP A 458 6.66 -6.22 26.52
C ASP A 458 7.11 -4.93 27.22
N PRO A 459 6.19 -4.19 27.87
CA PRO A 459 6.56 -2.96 28.53
C PRO A 459 7.50 -3.21 29.70
N SER A 460 8.42 -2.27 29.91
CA SER A 460 9.34 -2.29 31.05
C SER A 460 9.47 -0.89 31.63
N PHE A 461 9.59 -0.83 32.95
CA PHE A 461 9.93 0.40 33.64
C PHE A 461 11.45 0.46 33.83
N THR A 462 12.08 1.49 33.28
CA THR A 462 13.49 1.79 33.55
C THR A 462 13.56 2.89 34.59
N SER A 463 14.11 2.63 35.78
CA SER A 463 14.33 3.69 36.78
C SER A 463 15.04 4.89 36.15
N TYR A 464 14.60 6.09 36.48
CA TYR A 464 15.26 7.31 36.01
C TYR A 464 16.74 7.31 36.42
N TYR A 465 17.61 7.74 35.51
CA TYR A 465 19.05 7.73 35.69
C TYR A 465 19.73 8.91 35.00
N GLY A 466 20.98 9.17 35.37
CA GLY A 466 21.73 10.35 34.92
C GLY A 466 21.70 11.52 35.91
N PHE A 467 21.61 11.27 37.21
CA PHE A 467 21.63 12.33 38.23
C PHE A 467 23.04 12.90 38.49
N GLU A 468 24.08 12.12 38.21
CA GLU A 468 25.47 12.49 38.54
C GLU A 468 26.14 13.31 37.43
N LYS A 469 27.09 14.17 37.83
CA LYS A 469 28.02 14.91 36.92
C LYS A 469 27.31 15.69 35.81
N GLY A 470 26.20 16.33 36.13
CA GLY A 470 25.41 17.08 35.17
C GLY A 470 24.49 16.23 34.30
N GLY A 471 24.50 14.90 34.44
CA GLY A 471 23.60 14.00 33.72
C GLY A 471 23.80 13.95 32.20
N PHE A 472 22.70 13.73 31.50
CA PHE A 472 22.69 13.73 30.03
C PHE A 472 22.74 15.14 29.46
N VAL A 473 23.16 15.22 28.20
CA VAL A 473 22.79 16.36 27.35
C VAL A 473 21.25 16.41 27.31
N PRO A 474 20.62 17.58 27.51
CA PRO A 474 19.17 17.72 27.32
C PRO A 474 18.73 17.09 26.01
N GLU A 475 17.74 16.21 26.04
CA GLU A 475 17.26 15.54 24.81
C GLU A 475 16.53 16.57 23.94
N VAL A 476 17.11 16.87 22.79
CA VAL A 476 16.63 17.97 21.95
C VAL A 476 15.45 17.56 21.09
N ARG A 477 15.29 16.27 20.80
CA ARG A 477 14.25 15.78 19.88
C ARG A 477 12.92 15.55 20.55
N PHE A 478 12.94 15.17 21.83
CA PHE A 478 11.72 14.91 22.60
C PHE A 478 12.02 14.89 24.11
N CYS A 479 11.65 15.94 24.84
CA CYS A 479 11.79 15.97 26.30
C CYS A 479 10.77 16.86 26.99
N LEU A 480 10.55 16.62 28.28
CA LEU A 480 9.89 17.55 29.19
C LEU A 480 10.95 18.46 29.81
N LEU A 481 10.71 19.77 29.84
CA LEU A 481 11.56 20.80 30.42
C LEU A 481 10.81 21.53 31.54
N ARG A 482 11.54 21.99 32.56
CA ARG A 482 11.02 22.94 33.56
C ARG A 482 11.70 24.30 33.42
N LYS A 483 10.98 25.26 32.85
CA LYS A 483 11.49 26.59 32.45
C LYS A 483 12.09 27.36 33.62
N SER A 484 11.38 27.45 34.73
CA SER A 484 11.80 28.18 35.93
C SER A 484 13.12 27.68 36.51
N ARG A 485 13.40 26.37 36.40
CA ARG A 485 14.67 25.79 36.85
C ARG A 485 15.82 26.17 35.92
N ILE A 486 15.59 26.17 34.61
CA ILE A 486 16.59 26.60 33.62
C ILE A 486 16.85 28.10 33.74
N GLU A 487 15.82 28.92 33.94
CA GLU A 487 15.93 30.38 34.07
C GLU A 487 16.82 30.80 35.25
N ARG A 488 16.83 30.04 36.35
CA ARG A 488 17.72 30.27 37.51
C ARG A 488 19.20 30.07 37.19
N LEU A 489 19.53 29.38 36.09
CA LEU A 489 20.91 29.11 35.68
C LEU A 489 21.46 30.14 34.70
N LEU A 490 20.61 31.01 34.15
CA LEU A 490 20.97 32.01 33.15
C LEU A 490 21.83 33.14 33.76
N PRO A 491 22.69 33.79 32.95
CA PRO A 491 22.98 33.47 31.55
C PRO A 491 23.88 32.22 31.40
N LEU A 492 23.69 31.47 30.32
CA LEU A 492 24.54 30.35 29.91
C LEU A 492 25.80 30.87 29.20
N ASN A 493 26.93 30.19 29.38
CA ASN A 493 28.17 30.57 28.74
C ASN A 493 28.17 30.20 27.24
N ASN A 494 28.23 31.21 26.38
CA ASN A 494 28.36 31.05 24.93
C ASN A 494 29.11 32.27 24.36
N GLN A 495 29.58 32.15 23.12
CA GLN A 495 30.29 33.23 22.42
C GLN A 495 29.96 33.23 20.93
N ILE A 496 30.29 34.34 20.26
CA ILE A 496 30.10 34.48 18.80
C ILE A 496 31.42 34.24 18.09
N ILE A 497 31.40 33.29 17.14
CA ILE A 497 32.49 32.97 16.23
C ILE A 497 31.95 33.14 14.81
N GLU A 498 32.61 33.98 14.01
CA GLU A 498 32.22 34.23 12.61
C GLU A 498 30.73 34.60 12.44
N GLY A 499 30.19 35.41 13.38
CA GLY A 499 28.79 35.86 13.35
C GLY A 499 27.77 34.80 13.78
N SER A 500 28.20 33.62 14.22
CA SER A 500 27.33 32.52 14.69
C SER A 500 27.68 32.13 16.13
N PHE A 501 26.77 31.43 16.82
CA PHE A 501 27.08 30.88 18.14
C PHE A 501 28.13 29.76 18.04
N GLU A 502 29.05 29.71 19.00
CA GLU A 502 29.96 28.57 19.13
C GLU A 502 29.18 27.31 19.55
N LYS A 503 28.34 27.42 20.58
CA LYS A 503 27.61 26.31 21.18
C LYS A 503 26.12 26.41 20.89
N SER A 504 25.48 25.25 20.73
CA SER A 504 24.02 25.17 20.79
C SER A 504 23.52 25.44 22.22
N TRP A 505 22.22 25.76 22.36
CA TRP A 505 21.64 26.01 23.68
C TRP A 505 21.77 24.82 24.64
N TYR A 506 21.59 23.60 24.13
CA TYR A 506 21.65 22.37 24.93
C TYR A 506 23.08 22.00 25.33
N ARG A 507 24.09 22.36 24.54
CA ARG A 507 25.52 22.20 24.91
C ARG A 507 25.95 23.25 25.94
N ALA A 508 25.49 24.48 25.78
CA ALA A 508 25.69 25.52 26.79
C ALA A 508 25.02 25.14 28.13
N LEU A 509 23.81 24.58 28.08
CA LEU A 509 23.09 24.11 29.26
C LEU A 509 23.76 22.87 29.88
N GLU A 510 24.21 21.90 29.09
CA GLU A 510 24.98 20.74 29.57
C GLU A 510 26.22 21.16 30.36
N GLN A 511 26.96 22.17 29.86
CA GLN A 511 28.09 22.71 30.59
C GLN A 511 27.65 23.33 31.92
N ARG A 512 26.59 24.13 31.90
CA ARG A 512 26.06 24.77 33.11
C ARG A 512 25.52 23.78 34.14
N GLN A 513 24.93 22.67 33.68
CA GLN A 513 24.48 21.56 34.53
C GLN A 513 25.64 21.01 35.38
N LYS A 514 26.81 20.79 34.76
CA LYS A 514 28.02 20.30 35.44
C LYS A 514 28.54 21.29 36.49
N GLU A 515 28.38 22.59 36.27
CA GLU A 515 28.83 23.64 37.19
C GLU A 515 27.88 23.87 38.38
N THR A 516 26.60 23.52 38.23
CA THR A 516 25.52 23.89 39.16
C THR A 516 24.89 22.71 39.90
N HIS A 517 25.43 21.49 39.71
CA HIS A 517 24.86 20.25 40.24
C HIS A 517 23.39 20.02 39.84
N THR A 518 22.98 20.54 38.69
CA THR A 518 21.69 20.24 38.07
C THR A 518 21.87 19.21 36.96
N CYS A 519 20.82 18.50 36.55
CA CYS A 519 20.95 17.40 35.59
C CYS A 519 19.77 17.28 34.63
N SER A 520 20.02 16.55 33.53
CA SER A 520 18.97 16.03 32.65
C SER A 520 19.00 14.51 32.71
N VAL A 521 17.84 13.88 32.81
CA VAL A 521 17.71 12.44 33.08
C VAL A 521 16.95 11.71 31.97
N ARG A 522 17.06 10.38 31.97
CA ARG A 522 16.34 9.47 31.06
C ARG A 522 15.78 8.31 31.86
N GLY A 523 14.77 7.63 31.34
CA GLY A 523 14.06 6.53 31.99
C GLY A 523 12.56 6.75 31.99
N GLY A 524 11.85 5.88 32.68
CA GLY A 524 10.39 5.83 32.76
C GLY A 524 9.80 4.55 32.15
N ASP A 525 8.49 4.56 31.99
CA ASP A 525 7.71 3.44 31.46
C ASP A 525 7.73 3.41 29.91
N SER A 526 8.18 2.30 29.33
CA SER A 526 8.33 2.14 27.89
C SER A 526 7.02 1.95 27.11
N ARG A 527 5.84 2.01 27.76
CA ARG A 527 4.54 1.92 27.07
C ARG A 527 4.29 3.05 26.07
N SER A 528 4.95 4.19 26.26
CA SER A 528 5.00 5.29 25.29
C SER A 528 6.43 5.48 24.84
N PHE A 529 6.66 5.66 23.53
CA PHE A 529 8.01 5.81 23.02
C PHE A 529 8.07 6.68 21.76
N TYR A 530 9.27 7.14 21.41
CA TYR A 530 9.54 7.82 20.16
C TYR A 530 10.69 7.18 19.37
N ILE A 531 10.68 7.43 18.06
CA ILE A 531 11.72 7.07 17.09
C ILE A 531 12.01 8.31 16.26
N HIS A 532 13.28 8.57 15.97
CA HIS A 532 13.71 9.70 15.14
C HIS A 532 14.26 9.24 13.78
N PRO A 533 13.72 9.71 12.65
CA PRO A 533 14.24 9.35 11.32
C PRO A 533 15.52 10.11 10.96
N GLU A 534 16.51 9.40 10.39
CA GLU A 534 17.65 10.05 9.75
C GLU A 534 17.24 10.72 8.43
N ASN A 535 17.92 11.80 8.02
CA ASN A 535 17.51 12.60 6.87
C ASN A 535 17.41 11.84 5.54
N PHE A 536 18.30 10.87 5.30
CA PHE A 536 18.24 10.11 4.05
C PHE A 536 16.97 9.24 3.96
N LYS A 537 16.29 8.96 5.08
CA LYS A 537 14.99 8.28 5.15
C LYS A 537 13.81 9.19 4.82
N LYS A 538 13.99 10.52 4.95
CA LYS A 538 12.92 11.53 4.80
C LYS A 538 12.64 11.93 3.34
N VAL A 539 13.48 11.51 2.40
CA VAL A 539 13.45 11.94 0.99
C VAL A 539 12.16 11.51 0.26
N ASP A 540 11.63 10.32 0.55
CA ASP A 540 10.31 9.88 0.04
C ASP A 540 9.31 9.88 1.21
N LYS A 541 8.36 10.81 1.15
CA LYS A 541 7.33 10.98 2.17
C LYS A 541 6.36 9.80 2.29
N ASP A 542 6.10 9.06 1.21
CA ASP A 542 5.26 7.85 1.29
C ASP A 542 5.99 6.75 2.07
N VAL A 543 7.27 6.52 1.78
CA VAL A 543 8.09 5.56 2.53
C VAL A 543 8.16 5.95 4.01
N TRP A 544 8.51 7.20 4.30
CA TRP A 544 8.58 7.71 5.67
C TRP A 544 7.24 7.57 6.42
N PHE A 545 6.14 8.08 5.85
CA PHE A 545 4.85 8.06 6.55
C PHE A 545 4.17 6.70 6.55
N THR A 546 4.60 5.75 5.72
CA THR A 546 4.26 4.34 5.92
C THR A 546 4.87 3.83 7.20
N MET A 547 6.15 4.14 7.48
CA MET A 547 6.79 3.76 8.74
C MET A 547 6.11 4.47 9.93
N VAL A 548 5.64 5.72 9.77
CA VAL A 548 4.84 6.42 10.81
C VAL A 548 3.56 5.63 11.09
N ASP A 549 2.81 5.27 10.06
CA ASP A 549 1.58 4.48 10.19
C ASP A 549 1.81 3.12 10.88
N ARG A 550 2.96 2.47 10.67
CA ARG A 550 3.35 1.26 11.40
C ARG A 550 3.62 1.51 12.88
N VAL A 551 4.34 2.59 13.21
CA VAL A 551 4.59 3.00 14.60
C VAL A 551 3.27 3.31 15.33
N GLU A 552 2.35 4.02 14.68
CA GLU A 552 1.03 4.34 15.25
C GLU A 552 0.20 3.09 15.58
N LYS A 553 0.40 2.00 14.81
CA LYS A 553 -0.27 0.71 14.98
C LYS A 553 0.51 -0.27 15.86
N ASN A 554 1.64 0.14 16.43
CA ASN A 554 2.57 -0.70 17.18
C ASN A 554 3.12 -1.90 16.39
N GLU A 555 3.15 -1.81 15.06
CA GLU A 555 3.77 -2.78 14.16
C GLU A 555 5.25 -2.44 13.97
N VAL A 556 5.99 -2.43 15.08
CA VAL A 556 7.41 -2.05 15.14
C VAL A 556 8.29 -3.30 15.03
N PRO A 557 9.28 -3.34 14.12
CA PRO A 557 10.14 -4.50 13.95
C PRO A 557 11.19 -4.61 15.06
N ASP A 558 11.66 -5.84 15.32
CA ASP A 558 12.62 -6.14 16.40
C ASP A 558 13.95 -5.38 16.24
N VAL A 559 14.34 -5.05 15.00
CA VAL A 559 15.55 -4.27 14.71
C VAL A 559 15.51 -2.84 15.29
N GLN A 560 14.34 -2.34 15.68
CA GLN A 560 14.17 -1.04 16.33
C GLN A 560 14.38 -1.09 17.86
N VAL A 561 14.38 -2.27 18.47
CA VAL A 561 14.48 -2.40 19.93
C VAL A 561 15.78 -1.80 20.45
N GLY A 562 15.67 -0.82 21.33
CA GLY A 562 16.81 -0.12 21.93
C GLY A 562 17.47 0.92 21.04
N GLU A 563 17.01 1.12 19.80
CA GLU A 563 17.48 2.17 18.91
C GLU A 563 16.63 3.43 19.06
N PHE A 564 17.30 4.59 19.07
CA PHE A 564 16.62 5.89 19.09
C PHE A 564 16.37 6.42 17.66
N ASP A 565 17.28 6.13 16.72
CA ASP A 565 17.03 6.42 15.31
C ASP A 565 16.20 5.30 14.69
N LEU A 566 15.54 5.62 13.58
CA LEU A 566 14.83 4.67 12.74
C LEU A 566 15.77 3.60 12.19
N ALA A 567 15.71 2.40 12.79
CA ALA A 567 16.52 1.25 12.43
C ALA A 567 15.84 0.39 11.37
N GLY A 568 16.61 -0.50 10.72
CA GLY A 568 16.10 -1.38 9.68
C GLY A 568 15.82 -0.69 8.34
N SER A 569 15.50 -1.51 7.35
CA SER A 569 15.11 -1.14 5.99
C SER A 569 13.60 -0.94 5.92
N TYR A 570 13.11 -0.36 4.83
CA TYR A 570 11.67 -0.28 4.58
C TYR A 570 10.99 -1.65 4.55
N TYR A 571 11.71 -2.70 4.11
CA TYR A 571 11.21 -4.08 4.09
C TYR A 571 10.96 -4.65 5.49
N ASP A 572 11.76 -4.24 6.48
CA ASP A 572 11.58 -4.62 7.89
C ASP A 572 10.32 -3.97 8.49
N TRP A 573 10.00 -2.76 8.02
CA TRP A 573 8.84 -2.00 8.47
C TRP A 573 7.54 -2.38 7.76
N THR A 574 7.57 -3.08 6.63
CA THR A 574 6.36 -3.49 5.90
C THR A 574 5.75 -4.78 6.47
N ILE A 575 5.49 -4.75 7.78
CA ILE A 575 4.89 -5.84 8.56
C ILE A 575 3.43 -5.51 8.98
N PRO A 576 2.60 -6.53 9.24
CA PRO A 576 2.84 -7.95 8.96
C PRO A 576 2.78 -8.27 7.46
N LYS A 577 3.64 -9.17 7.00
CA LYS A 577 3.60 -9.71 5.63
C LYS A 577 2.49 -10.76 5.50
N ARG A 578 1.63 -10.63 4.50
CA ARG A 578 0.61 -11.62 4.14
C ARG A 578 1.24 -12.80 3.40
N ASN A 579 0.96 -14.01 3.83
CA ASN A 579 1.55 -15.25 3.28
C ASN A 579 0.50 -16.32 2.91
N GLU A 580 -0.78 -15.99 3.05
CA GLU A 580 -1.89 -16.89 2.81
C GLU A 580 -1.91 -17.34 1.35
N GLU A 581 -2.56 -18.47 1.05
CA GLU A 581 -2.69 -18.93 -0.32
C GLU A 581 -3.45 -17.94 -1.20
N LEU A 582 -4.44 -17.24 -0.64
CA LEU A 582 -5.21 -16.21 -1.33
C LEU A 582 -5.10 -14.90 -0.56
N VAL A 583 -4.59 -13.86 -1.21
CA VAL A 583 -4.48 -12.52 -0.63
C VAL A 583 -5.20 -11.51 -1.51
N LEU A 584 -6.23 -10.90 -0.97
CA LEU A 584 -6.95 -9.80 -1.60
C LEU A 584 -6.13 -8.51 -1.46
N VAL A 585 -6.12 -7.69 -2.51
CA VAL A 585 -5.50 -6.36 -2.51
C VAL A 585 -6.54 -5.34 -2.95
N SER A 586 -6.78 -4.35 -2.08
CA SER A 586 -7.78 -3.31 -2.32
C SER A 586 -7.21 -1.94 -1.97
N CYS A 587 -7.20 -1.06 -2.96
CA CYS A 587 -6.75 0.32 -2.82
C CYS A 587 -7.94 1.25 -3.07
N PHE A 588 -8.12 2.26 -2.24
CA PHE A 588 -9.26 3.17 -2.35
C PHE A 588 -8.93 4.58 -1.90
N ARG A 589 -9.79 5.53 -2.27
CA ARG A 589 -9.74 6.91 -1.79
C ARG A 589 -11.15 7.51 -1.80
N ASN A 590 -11.54 8.17 -0.71
CA ASN A 590 -12.78 8.94 -0.61
C ASN A 590 -14.05 8.16 -1.03
N ILE A 591 -14.11 6.86 -0.71
CA ILE A 591 -15.32 6.06 -0.91
C ILE A 591 -16.30 6.38 0.22
N PRO A 592 -17.60 6.62 -0.06
CA PRO A 592 -18.62 6.72 0.98
C PRO A 592 -18.65 5.47 1.87
N PHE A 593 -18.88 5.64 3.17
CA PHE A 593 -18.84 4.52 4.11
C PHE A 593 -19.89 3.43 3.78
N SER A 594 -21.10 3.82 3.38
CA SER A 594 -22.16 2.93 2.89
C SER A 594 -21.72 2.04 1.73
N ARG A 595 -20.97 2.62 0.78
CA ARG A 595 -20.44 1.90 -0.38
C ARG A 595 -19.30 0.96 0.02
N PHE A 596 -18.40 1.41 0.89
CA PHE A 596 -17.34 0.56 1.44
C PHE A 596 -17.92 -0.64 2.21
N LEU A 597 -19.03 -0.46 2.94
CA LEU A 597 -19.71 -1.56 3.63
C LEU A 597 -20.22 -2.64 2.67
N ARG A 598 -20.67 -2.28 1.46
CA ARG A 598 -21.04 -3.27 0.42
C ARG A 598 -19.84 -4.12 0.01
N TYR A 599 -18.71 -3.46 -0.26
CA TYR A 599 -17.43 -4.14 -0.54
C TYR A 599 -17.05 -5.08 0.63
N TRP A 600 -16.98 -4.54 1.85
CA TRP A 600 -16.55 -5.25 3.05
C TRP A 600 -17.39 -6.48 3.33
N HIS A 601 -18.72 -6.33 3.31
CA HIS A 601 -19.65 -7.43 3.56
C HIS A 601 -19.62 -8.49 2.45
N SER A 602 -19.36 -8.11 1.20
CA SER A 602 -19.20 -9.09 0.11
C SER A 602 -17.96 -9.99 0.28
N VAL A 603 -16.90 -9.48 0.92
CA VAL A 603 -15.65 -10.22 1.18
C VAL A 603 -15.77 -11.11 2.41
N ILE A 604 -16.22 -10.59 3.56
CA ILE A 604 -16.25 -11.37 4.81
C ILE A 604 -17.30 -12.50 4.78
N SER A 605 -18.27 -12.41 3.87
CA SER A 605 -19.34 -13.40 3.71
C SER A 605 -18.98 -14.58 2.80
N GLN A 606 -17.76 -14.63 2.28
CA GLN A 606 -17.31 -15.72 1.40
C GLN A 606 -17.22 -17.05 2.14
N THR A 607 -17.55 -18.16 1.49
CA THR A 607 -17.50 -19.52 2.07
C THR A 607 -16.07 -19.99 2.31
N TYR A 608 -15.15 -19.58 1.44
CA TYR A 608 -13.72 -19.77 1.65
C TYR A 608 -13.21 -18.74 2.66
N GLN A 609 -12.66 -19.20 3.79
CA GLN A 609 -12.28 -18.36 4.93
C GLN A 609 -10.76 -18.18 5.10
N ASP A 610 -9.93 -18.94 4.39
CA ASP A 610 -8.47 -18.89 4.48
C ASP A 610 -7.88 -17.88 3.48
N TRP A 611 -8.25 -16.62 3.67
CA TRP A 611 -7.80 -15.47 2.89
C TRP A 611 -7.10 -14.45 3.77
N GLY A 612 -6.16 -13.71 3.18
CA GLY A 612 -5.62 -12.46 3.70
C GLY A 612 -6.13 -11.25 2.91
N LEU A 613 -6.07 -10.06 3.50
CA LEU A 613 -6.43 -8.80 2.83
C LEU A 613 -5.37 -7.75 3.12
N ILE A 614 -4.86 -7.11 2.07
CA ILE A 614 -4.07 -5.88 2.16
C ILE A 614 -4.97 -4.74 1.70
N LEU A 615 -5.29 -3.86 2.64
CA LEU A 615 -6.21 -2.75 2.45
C LEU A 615 -5.43 -1.44 2.53
N ILE A 616 -5.43 -0.63 1.47
CA ILE A 616 -4.68 0.63 1.42
C ILE A 616 -5.63 1.81 1.18
N ASP A 617 -5.70 2.71 2.15
CA ASP A 617 -6.32 4.02 2.02
C ASP A 617 -5.32 5.01 1.40
N ASP A 618 -5.59 5.50 0.19
CA ASP A 618 -4.74 6.43 -0.56
C ASP A 618 -5.00 7.89 -0.15
N ALA A 619 -4.87 8.17 1.15
CA ALA A 619 -5.09 9.48 1.77
C ALA A 619 -6.53 10.00 1.55
N SER A 620 -7.51 9.26 2.05
CA SER A 620 -8.90 9.73 2.15
C SER A 620 -9.05 10.90 3.12
N GLU A 621 -9.93 11.83 2.77
CA GLU A 621 -10.22 13.06 3.52
C GLU A 621 -11.63 13.03 4.15
N ASN A 622 -12.44 12.02 3.81
CA ASN A 622 -13.80 11.86 4.32
C ASN A 622 -13.89 11.12 5.68
N GLY A 623 -12.75 10.78 6.29
CA GLY A 623 -12.69 10.11 7.60
C GLY A 623 -13.04 8.61 7.57
N LEU A 624 -13.13 7.98 6.39
CA LEU A 624 -13.43 6.54 6.26
C LEU A 624 -12.49 5.65 7.10
N ASN A 625 -11.23 6.05 7.26
CA ASN A 625 -10.23 5.33 8.04
C ASN A 625 -10.65 5.08 9.50
N HIS A 626 -11.41 5.99 10.14
CA HIS A 626 -11.93 5.77 11.51
C HIS A 626 -12.86 4.58 11.58
N PHE A 627 -13.80 4.48 10.64
CA PHE A 627 -14.72 3.34 10.56
C PHE A 627 -13.98 2.03 10.26
N ILE A 628 -13.00 2.07 9.34
CA ILE A 628 -12.24 0.88 8.96
C ILE A 628 -11.48 0.30 10.16
N ARG A 629 -10.85 1.14 10.99
CA ARG A 629 -10.10 0.70 12.18
C ARG A 629 -10.95 -0.17 13.12
N ASP A 630 -12.22 0.18 13.31
CA ASP A 630 -13.13 -0.61 14.14
C ASP A 630 -13.70 -1.83 13.42
N LEU A 631 -14.03 -1.71 12.12
CA LEU A 631 -14.52 -2.82 11.30
C LEU A 631 -13.52 -3.98 11.21
N ILE A 632 -12.22 -3.68 11.06
CA ILE A 632 -11.19 -4.70 10.88
C ILE A 632 -10.69 -5.30 12.19
N ARG A 633 -11.06 -4.73 13.35
CA ARG A 633 -10.56 -5.18 14.66
C ARG A 633 -10.75 -6.68 14.90
N PRO A 634 -11.90 -7.31 14.58
CA PRO A 634 -12.08 -8.76 14.68
C PRO A 634 -11.26 -9.58 13.67
N PHE A 635 -10.68 -8.92 12.66
CA PHE A 635 -9.95 -9.51 11.55
C PHE A 635 -8.49 -9.07 11.51
N LYS A 636 -7.92 -8.58 12.63
CA LYS A 636 -6.52 -8.09 12.69
C LYS A 636 -5.49 -9.10 12.16
N ASP A 637 -5.74 -10.40 12.35
CA ASP A 637 -4.85 -11.47 11.88
C ASP A 637 -5.05 -11.80 10.40
N LYS A 638 -6.12 -11.28 9.78
CA LYS A 638 -6.45 -11.43 8.36
C LYS A 638 -6.20 -10.18 7.51
N VAL A 639 -6.20 -8.99 8.13
CA VAL A 639 -6.19 -7.71 7.42
C VAL A 639 -4.97 -6.87 7.79
N THR A 640 -4.14 -6.56 6.79
CA THR A 640 -3.11 -5.52 6.89
C THR A 640 -3.67 -4.22 6.34
N PHE A 641 -4.04 -3.29 7.22
CA PHE A 641 -4.56 -1.97 6.83
C PHE A 641 -3.46 -0.89 6.85
N ILE A 642 -3.24 -0.21 5.73
CA ILE A 642 -2.25 0.84 5.55
C ILE A 642 -2.97 2.15 5.24
N GLU A 643 -2.65 3.19 5.98
CA GLU A 643 -3.22 4.52 5.74
C GLU A 643 -2.14 5.45 5.21
N ASN A 644 -2.20 5.76 3.92
CA ASN A 644 -1.30 6.75 3.37
C ASN A 644 -1.70 8.14 3.86
N ARG A 645 -0.70 8.95 4.24
CA ARG A 645 -0.89 10.36 4.59
C ARG A 645 -0.76 11.29 3.37
N PHE A 646 -0.21 10.77 2.27
CA PHE A 646 -0.08 11.45 1.00
C PHE A 646 -0.62 10.56 -0.11
N ARG A 647 -1.38 11.15 -1.04
CA ARG A 647 -1.85 10.43 -2.22
C ARG A 647 -0.66 10.01 -3.07
N VAL A 648 -0.57 8.74 -3.40
CA VAL A 648 0.43 8.19 -4.33
C VAL A 648 -0.18 7.55 -5.57
N GLY A 649 -1.50 7.31 -5.56
CA GLY A 649 -2.25 6.73 -6.67
C GLY A 649 -2.31 5.21 -6.63
N ARG A 650 -3.38 4.67 -7.25
CA ARG A 650 -3.71 3.24 -7.26
C ARG A 650 -2.55 2.34 -7.71
N ALA A 651 -1.83 2.74 -8.77
CA ALA A 651 -0.73 1.95 -9.32
C ALA A 651 0.44 1.76 -8.34
N LYS A 652 0.90 2.84 -7.69
CA LYS A 652 1.97 2.76 -6.68
C LYS A 652 1.49 1.98 -5.45
N ASN A 653 0.22 2.10 -5.07
CA ASN A 653 -0.35 1.31 -3.96
C ASN A 653 -0.47 -0.18 -4.26
N ILE A 654 -0.85 -0.59 -5.47
CA ILE A 654 -0.85 -2.00 -5.87
C ILE A 654 0.57 -2.56 -5.82
N TYR A 655 1.55 -1.83 -6.36
CA TYR A 655 2.96 -2.20 -6.23
C TYR A 655 3.37 -2.31 -4.76
N LYS A 656 3.01 -1.33 -3.93
CA LYS A 656 3.31 -1.30 -2.50
C LYS A 656 2.77 -2.52 -1.77
N ALA A 657 1.49 -2.85 -2.01
CA ALA A 657 0.82 -3.99 -1.41
C ALA A 657 1.48 -5.33 -1.76
N ILE A 658 1.72 -5.58 -3.06
CA ILE A 658 2.23 -6.88 -3.54
C ILE A 658 3.73 -7.01 -3.26
N HIS A 659 4.52 -5.96 -3.50
CA HIS A 659 5.97 -6.01 -3.40
C HIS A 659 6.46 -6.05 -1.94
N TYR A 660 5.90 -5.18 -1.09
CA TYR A 660 6.41 -5.02 0.28
C TYR A 660 5.59 -5.79 1.33
N PHE A 661 4.25 -5.79 1.23
CA PHE A 661 3.37 -6.36 2.27
C PHE A 661 2.93 -7.81 2.02
N MET A 662 3.34 -8.43 0.91
CA MET A 662 3.08 -9.84 0.64
C MET A 662 4.41 -10.62 0.57
N GLY A 663 4.51 -11.72 1.30
CA GLY A 663 5.76 -12.48 1.45
C GLY A 663 5.86 -13.72 0.56
N ASN A 664 4.75 -14.44 0.39
CA ASN A 664 4.77 -15.75 -0.25
C ASN A 664 4.65 -15.64 -1.79
N PRO A 665 5.68 -16.03 -2.57
CA PRO A 665 5.65 -15.97 -4.04
C PRO A 665 4.59 -16.87 -4.68
N GLN A 666 4.07 -17.86 -3.95
CA GLN A 666 3.02 -18.77 -4.42
C GLN A 666 1.60 -18.31 -4.10
N SER A 667 1.44 -17.21 -3.35
CA SER A 667 0.13 -16.62 -3.09
C SER A 667 -0.58 -16.25 -4.40
N ILE A 668 -1.88 -16.46 -4.40
CA ILE A 668 -2.81 -15.95 -5.40
C ILE A 668 -3.13 -14.52 -4.98
N VAL A 669 -2.63 -13.56 -5.75
CA VAL A 669 -3.01 -12.16 -5.62
C VAL A 669 -4.41 -12.02 -6.22
N CYS A 670 -5.35 -11.44 -5.48
CA CYS A 670 -6.70 -11.15 -5.95
C CYS A 670 -6.96 -9.65 -5.87
N ILE A 671 -7.06 -8.98 -7.02
CA ILE A 671 -7.37 -7.55 -7.06
C ILE A 671 -8.89 -7.37 -7.02
N LEU A 672 -9.36 -6.59 -6.06
CA LEU A 672 -10.76 -6.18 -5.92
C LEU A 672 -10.77 -4.71 -5.46
N ASP A 673 -11.34 -3.82 -6.26
CA ASP A 673 -11.41 -2.41 -5.90
C ASP A 673 -12.36 -2.18 -4.71
N GLY A 674 -12.02 -1.25 -3.81
CA GLY A 674 -12.78 -1.01 -2.58
C GLY A 674 -14.18 -0.43 -2.80
N ASP A 675 -14.51 -0.06 -4.04
CA ASP A 675 -15.79 0.50 -4.47
C ASP A 675 -16.64 -0.51 -5.29
N ASP A 676 -16.10 -1.71 -5.55
CA ASP A 676 -16.72 -2.86 -6.20
C ASP A 676 -17.13 -3.93 -5.15
N ALA A 677 -17.83 -4.99 -5.57
CA ALA A 677 -18.27 -6.05 -4.63
C ALA A 677 -18.37 -7.42 -5.28
N LEU A 678 -18.09 -8.49 -4.52
CA LEU A 678 -18.26 -9.87 -5.00
C LEU A 678 -19.75 -10.25 -5.09
N ILE A 679 -20.14 -10.90 -6.18
CA ILE A 679 -21.52 -11.35 -6.40
C ILE A 679 -21.66 -12.78 -5.90
N GLY A 680 -22.25 -12.91 -4.70
CA GLY A 680 -22.48 -14.17 -3.99
C GLY A 680 -21.28 -14.65 -3.17
N LYS A 681 -21.48 -15.73 -2.40
CA LYS A 681 -20.55 -16.18 -1.35
C LYS A 681 -19.49 -17.20 -1.77
N ASP A 682 -19.54 -17.75 -2.99
CA ASP A 682 -18.64 -18.82 -3.41
C ASP A 682 -17.52 -18.35 -4.38
N VAL A 683 -17.38 -17.05 -4.61
CA VAL A 683 -16.43 -16.51 -5.59
C VAL A 683 -15.00 -16.89 -5.24
N LEU A 684 -14.57 -16.67 -4.00
CA LEU A 684 -13.21 -17.02 -3.57
C LEU A 684 -12.96 -18.54 -3.63
N ASN A 685 -13.96 -19.34 -3.28
CA ASN A 685 -13.87 -20.80 -3.39
C ASN A 685 -13.71 -21.25 -4.85
N ASN A 686 -14.41 -20.61 -5.78
CA ASN A 686 -14.29 -20.90 -7.20
C ASN A 686 -12.94 -20.47 -7.77
N ILE A 687 -12.37 -19.35 -7.30
CA ILE A 687 -10.98 -18.96 -7.60
C ILE A 687 -10.04 -20.07 -7.13
N ILE A 688 -10.12 -20.51 -5.87
CA ILE A 688 -9.24 -21.56 -5.34
C ILE A 688 -9.34 -22.86 -6.15
N LYS A 689 -10.54 -23.27 -6.58
CA LYS A 689 -10.71 -24.45 -7.44
C LYS A 689 -9.94 -24.33 -8.75
N LYS A 690 -9.96 -23.16 -9.40
CA LYS A 690 -9.20 -22.90 -10.63
C LYS A 690 -7.69 -23.10 -10.43
N TYR A 691 -7.14 -22.59 -9.33
CA TYR A 691 -5.71 -22.75 -9.05
C TYR A 691 -5.33 -24.17 -8.57
N ARG A 692 -6.10 -24.76 -7.65
CA ARG A 692 -5.74 -26.06 -7.03
C ARG A 692 -6.07 -27.26 -7.91
N ILE A 693 -7.19 -27.21 -8.65
CA ILE A 693 -7.70 -28.36 -9.42
C ILE A 693 -7.31 -28.22 -10.88
N GLU A 694 -7.48 -27.03 -11.46
CA GLU A 694 -7.25 -26.80 -12.89
C GLU A 694 -5.81 -26.32 -13.18
N GLY A 695 -5.02 -26.05 -12.14
CA GLY A 695 -3.60 -25.68 -12.27
C GLY A 695 -3.39 -24.32 -12.92
N CYS A 696 -4.35 -23.39 -12.80
CA CYS A 696 -4.22 -22.05 -13.35
C CYS A 696 -3.11 -21.26 -12.63
N ASP A 697 -2.49 -20.30 -13.33
CA ASP A 697 -1.59 -19.30 -12.75
C ASP A 697 -2.09 -17.86 -12.93
N VAL A 698 -3.12 -17.66 -13.75
CA VAL A 698 -3.91 -16.43 -13.91
C VAL A 698 -5.38 -16.78 -14.08
N VAL A 699 -6.28 -16.07 -13.41
CA VAL A 699 -7.74 -16.21 -13.61
C VAL A 699 -8.40 -14.85 -13.69
N ILE A 700 -9.18 -14.61 -14.75
CA ILE A 700 -9.97 -13.39 -14.93
C ILE A 700 -11.43 -13.66 -14.54
N GLY A 701 -11.97 -12.83 -13.65
CA GLY A 701 -13.36 -12.86 -13.23
C GLY A 701 -14.25 -12.03 -14.14
N LYS A 702 -15.39 -12.59 -14.54
CA LYS A 702 -16.43 -11.86 -15.29
C LYS A 702 -17.13 -10.82 -14.40
N MET A 703 -17.27 -9.61 -14.92
CA MET A 703 -17.90 -8.48 -14.23
C MET A 703 -19.32 -8.20 -14.72
N TYR A 704 -20.21 -7.85 -13.79
CA TYR A 704 -21.46 -7.17 -14.08
C TYR A 704 -21.24 -5.65 -13.94
N ARG A 705 -21.66 -4.85 -14.91
CA ARG A 705 -21.48 -3.39 -14.89
C ARG A 705 -22.78 -2.69 -14.51
N THR A 706 -22.71 -1.76 -13.55
CA THR A 706 -23.88 -0.96 -13.13
C THR A 706 -24.27 0.11 -14.14
N ASP A 707 -23.34 0.53 -15.01
CA ASP A 707 -23.54 1.56 -16.03
C ASP A 707 -23.93 1.02 -17.40
N LYS A 708 -23.84 -0.30 -17.62
CA LYS A 708 -24.08 -0.90 -18.93
C LYS A 708 -24.51 -2.37 -18.88
N ILE A 709 -25.72 -2.64 -19.36
CA ILE A 709 -26.32 -3.97 -19.48
C ILE A 709 -26.36 -4.37 -20.95
N GLN A 710 -26.02 -5.61 -21.24
CA GLN A 710 -25.98 -6.15 -22.60
C GLN A 710 -26.47 -7.59 -22.59
N ALA A 711 -27.21 -7.99 -23.63
CA ALA A 711 -27.67 -9.36 -23.79
C ALA A 711 -26.50 -10.34 -24.03
N HIS A 712 -25.38 -9.85 -24.58
CA HIS A 712 -24.18 -10.65 -24.79
C HIS A 712 -22.97 -10.00 -24.15
N TYR A 713 -22.17 -10.81 -23.47
CA TYR A 713 -20.95 -10.36 -22.81
C TYR A 713 -19.88 -10.01 -23.85
N LYS A 714 -19.39 -8.77 -23.84
CA LYS A 714 -18.42 -8.27 -24.84
C LYS A 714 -16.97 -8.23 -24.34
N TYR A 715 -16.73 -8.61 -23.09
CA TYR A 715 -15.42 -8.47 -22.45
C TYR A 715 -14.73 -9.82 -22.23
N THR A 716 -14.94 -10.80 -23.10
CA THR A 716 -14.22 -12.08 -23.00
C THR A 716 -12.71 -11.83 -23.15
N PRO A 717 -11.87 -12.34 -22.23
CA PRO A 717 -10.41 -12.22 -22.34
C PRO A 717 -9.84 -12.88 -23.61
N ASN A 718 -8.81 -12.26 -24.18
CA ASN A 718 -8.01 -12.82 -25.27
C ASN A 718 -6.60 -13.12 -24.75
N PHE A 719 -6.43 -14.33 -24.21
CA PHE A 719 -5.14 -14.78 -23.65
C PHE A 719 -4.06 -15.02 -24.70
N LEU A 720 -4.45 -15.27 -25.96
CA LEU A 720 -3.49 -15.46 -27.06
C LEU A 720 -2.88 -14.14 -27.53
N ASN A 721 -3.65 -13.05 -27.47
CA ASN A 721 -3.22 -11.73 -27.92
C ASN A 721 -3.60 -10.66 -26.88
N PRO A 722 -3.01 -10.69 -25.67
CA PRO A 722 -3.36 -9.76 -24.59
C PRO A 722 -3.01 -8.30 -24.93
N ARG A 723 -2.17 -8.06 -25.94
CA ARG A 723 -1.87 -6.70 -26.41
C ARG A 723 -2.91 -6.13 -27.36
N LEU A 724 -3.77 -6.94 -27.97
CA LEU A 724 -4.80 -6.45 -28.89
C LEU A 724 -5.86 -5.70 -28.09
N ASN A 725 -5.79 -4.37 -28.07
CA ASN A 725 -6.64 -3.48 -27.26
C ASN A 725 -6.63 -3.84 -25.74
N GLY A 726 -5.52 -4.41 -25.25
CA GLY A 726 -5.40 -4.93 -23.89
C GLY A 726 -6.11 -6.26 -23.60
N GLY A 727 -6.67 -6.92 -24.62
CA GLY A 727 -7.16 -8.30 -24.53
C GLY A 727 -8.25 -8.56 -23.49
N ASN A 728 -8.90 -7.53 -22.94
CA ASN A 728 -9.85 -7.62 -21.82
C ASN A 728 -9.30 -8.37 -20.58
N VAL A 729 -7.98 -8.43 -20.38
CA VAL A 729 -7.37 -9.11 -19.21
C VAL A 729 -7.33 -8.21 -17.96
N TRP A 730 -7.80 -6.98 -18.08
CA TRP A 730 -7.75 -5.91 -17.08
C TRP A 730 -9.03 -5.81 -16.21
N GLN A 731 -9.96 -6.76 -16.32
CA GLN A 731 -11.27 -6.70 -15.67
C GLN A 731 -11.20 -6.56 -14.14
N HIS A 732 -12.27 -6.05 -13.52
CA HIS A 732 -12.28 -5.60 -12.11
C HIS A 732 -12.09 -6.69 -11.05
N LEU A 733 -12.24 -7.97 -11.42
CA LEU A 733 -11.78 -9.09 -10.62
C LEU A 733 -10.76 -9.86 -11.46
N HIS A 734 -9.51 -9.86 -11.04
CA HIS A 734 -8.48 -10.65 -11.68
C HIS A 734 -7.51 -11.15 -10.62
N THR A 735 -6.98 -12.33 -10.88
CA THR A 735 -6.08 -13.01 -9.98
C THR A 735 -4.89 -13.57 -10.72
N PHE A 736 -3.75 -13.64 -10.03
CA PHE A 736 -2.52 -14.21 -10.58
C PHE A 736 -1.62 -14.70 -9.46
N LYS A 737 -0.72 -15.64 -9.76
CA LYS A 737 0.35 -16.01 -8.82
C LYS A 737 1.31 -14.84 -8.62
N LYS A 738 1.65 -14.53 -7.36
CA LYS A 738 2.52 -13.41 -6.98
C LYS A 738 3.84 -13.40 -7.74
N TYR A 739 4.48 -14.57 -7.96
CA TYR A 739 5.74 -14.66 -8.69
C TYR A 739 5.67 -14.06 -10.12
N LEU A 740 4.49 -14.04 -10.76
CA LEU A 740 4.31 -13.41 -12.08
C LEU A 740 4.43 -11.89 -11.98
N PHE A 741 3.92 -11.29 -10.90
CA PHE A 741 4.08 -9.86 -10.65
C PHE A 741 5.51 -9.52 -10.21
N ASP A 742 6.13 -10.34 -9.36
CA ASP A 742 7.53 -10.17 -8.96
C ASP A 742 8.49 -10.21 -10.17
N SER A 743 8.09 -10.95 -11.22
CA SER A 743 8.80 -11.06 -12.51
C SER A 743 8.79 -9.78 -13.37
N LEU A 744 7.97 -8.79 -13.01
CA LEU A 744 7.93 -7.49 -13.67
C LEU A 744 9.07 -6.57 -13.17
N SER A 745 9.62 -5.77 -14.07
CA SER A 745 10.51 -4.68 -13.70
C SER A 745 9.72 -3.40 -13.41
N LEU A 746 10.33 -2.43 -12.72
CA LEU A 746 9.70 -1.11 -12.53
C LEU A 746 9.35 -0.45 -13.87
N SER A 747 10.12 -0.68 -14.94
CA SER A 747 9.81 -0.14 -16.27
C SER A 747 8.57 -0.77 -16.90
N ASP A 748 8.21 -2.01 -16.54
CA ASP A 748 6.96 -2.63 -16.98
C ASP A 748 5.76 -1.92 -16.33
N LEU A 749 5.90 -1.54 -15.06
CA LEU A 749 4.84 -0.94 -14.23
C LEU A 749 4.66 0.58 -14.42
N THR A 750 5.67 1.29 -14.92
CA THR A 750 5.71 2.76 -15.00
C THR A 750 5.67 3.27 -16.45
N ILE A 751 5.25 4.51 -16.69
CA ILE A 751 5.22 5.17 -18.00
C ILE A 751 6.07 6.45 -17.97
N ARG A 752 6.41 7.00 -19.13
CA ARG A 752 7.15 8.26 -19.22
C ARG A 752 6.31 9.41 -18.68
N THR A 753 6.93 10.28 -17.88
CA THR A 753 6.32 11.52 -17.43
C THR A 753 6.05 12.43 -18.62
N ILE A 754 4.92 13.15 -18.57
CA ILE A 754 4.52 14.11 -19.61
C ILE A 754 5.38 15.38 -19.52
N ASN A 755 5.88 15.71 -18.32
CA ASN A 755 6.78 16.82 -18.07
C ASN A 755 8.14 16.27 -17.60
N PRO A 756 9.01 15.84 -18.52
CA PRO A 756 10.35 15.43 -18.15
C PRO A 756 11.14 16.64 -17.60
N PRO A 757 12.10 16.42 -16.69
CA PRO A 757 13.04 17.45 -16.29
C PRO A 757 13.69 18.06 -17.55
N THR A 758 13.83 19.39 -17.55
CA THR A 758 14.50 20.12 -18.63
C THR A 758 16.00 19.83 -18.72
N ASP A 759 16.58 19.29 -17.64
CA ASP A 759 17.98 18.87 -17.58
C ASP A 759 18.21 17.55 -18.36
N PRO A 760 18.99 17.56 -19.46
CA PRO A 760 19.27 16.38 -20.29
C PRO A 760 19.94 15.22 -19.54
N LEU A 761 20.64 15.49 -18.44
CA LEU A 761 21.39 14.49 -17.66
C LEU A 761 20.48 13.78 -16.66
N LEU A 762 19.60 14.53 -16.00
CA LEU A 762 18.50 13.97 -15.21
C LEU A 762 17.51 13.22 -16.09
N ALA A 763 17.29 13.68 -17.33
CA ALA A 763 16.40 13.01 -18.29
C ALA A 763 16.93 11.65 -18.80
N ARG A 764 18.24 11.38 -18.67
CA ARG A 764 18.86 10.11 -19.08
C ARG A 764 18.92 9.06 -17.96
N ARG A 765 18.65 9.44 -16.71
CA ARG A 765 18.45 8.47 -15.62
C ARG A 765 17.07 7.82 -15.78
N LEU A 766 17.03 6.50 -15.96
CA LEU A 766 15.80 5.73 -16.23
C LEU A 766 14.69 5.95 -15.18
N SER A 767 15.02 6.32 -13.94
CA SER A 767 14.05 6.43 -12.83
C SER A 767 13.39 7.79 -12.69
N THR A 768 14.00 8.88 -13.15
CA THR A 768 13.50 10.26 -12.96
C THR A 768 12.44 10.67 -13.98
N ASN A 769 12.37 9.96 -15.10
CA ASN A 769 11.38 10.18 -16.17
C ASN A 769 10.22 9.19 -16.15
N MET A 770 10.19 8.25 -15.20
CA MET A 770 9.19 7.19 -15.17
C MET A 770 8.29 7.36 -13.95
N VAL A 771 6.98 7.35 -14.18
CA VAL A 771 5.96 7.52 -13.14
C VAL A 771 4.97 6.36 -13.20
N PHE A 772 4.37 6.01 -12.07
CA PHE A 772 3.26 5.07 -12.07
C PHE A 772 2.06 5.70 -12.79
N PRO A 773 1.37 4.97 -13.69
CA PRO A 773 0.26 5.52 -14.44
C PRO A 773 -0.93 5.83 -13.53
N GLU A 774 -1.52 7.03 -13.67
CA GLU A 774 -2.69 7.43 -12.88
C GLU A 774 -3.96 6.64 -13.28
N TYR A 775 -4.10 6.33 -14.57
CA TYR A 775 -5.23 5.59 -15.12
C TYR A 775 -4.76 4.31 -15.82
N CYS A 776 -5.66 3.33 -15.96
CA CYS A 776 -5.42 2.11 -16.74
C CYS A 776 -4.17 1.34 -16.27
N SER A 777 -3.86 1.41 -14.96
CA SER A 777 -2.70 0.78 -14.37
C SER A 777 -2.77 -0.74 -14.40
N ASP A 778 -3.98 -1.28 -14.39
CA ASP A 778 -4.32 -2.66 -14.73
C ASP A 778 -3.64 -3.17 -16.01
N PHE A 779 -3.55 -2.34 -17.06
CA PHE A 779 -2.86 -2.72 -18.30
C PHE A 779 -1.36 -2.93 -18.09
N SER A 780 -0.72 -2.15 -17.19
CA SER A 780 0.74 -2.15 -17.05
C SER A 780 1.27 -3.44 -16.45
N TYR A 781 0.48 -4.14 -15.64
CA TYR A 781 0.86 -5.43 -15.07
C TYR A 781 0.07 -6.62 -15.66
N MET A 782 -1.22 -6.51 -15.97
CA MET A 782 -1.99 -7.68 -16.44
C MET A 782 -1.61 -8.14 -17.84
N VAL A 783 -1.32 -7.20 -18.75
CA VAL A 783 -0.89 -7.57 -20.11
C VAL A 783 0.40 -8.40 -20.07
N PRO A 784 1.51 -7.94 -19.46
CA PRO A 784 2.72 -8.74 -19.38
C PRO A 784 2.58 -9.99 -18.48
N ILE A 785 1.74 -9.97 -17.44
CA ILE A 785 1.46 -11.17 -16.63
C ILE A 785 0.82 -12.27 -17.47
N VAL A 786 -0.18 -11.95 -18.29
CA VAL A 786 -0.80 -12.93 -19.19
C VAL A 786 0.17 -13.40 -20.27
N GLU A 787 1.07 -12.55 -20.75
CA GLU A 787 2.16 -12.98 -21.65
C GLU A 787 3.11 -13.99 -20.99
N MET A 788 3.31 -13.92 -19.67
CA MET A 788 4.17 -14.84 -18.90
C MET A 788 3.46 -16.09 -18.38
N SER A 789 2.13 -16.05 -18.30
CA SER A 789 1.28 -17.12 -17.79
C SER A 789 1.38 -18.38 -18.64
N GLN A 790 1.41 -19.54 -17.99
CA GLN A 790 1.40 -20.85 -18.63
C GLN A 790 -0.01 -21.40 -18.80
N ASN A 791 -0.95 -21.06 -17.90
CA ASN A 791 -2.30 -21.59 -17.90
C ASN A 791 -3.32 -20.53 -17.44
N PRO A 792 -3.58 -19.49 -18.25
CA PRO A 792 -4.56 -18.46 -17.93
C PRO A 792 -5.99 -18.96 -18.20
N ASP A 793 -6.94 -18.60 -17.35
CA ASP A 793 -8.35 -18.99 -17.51
C ASP A 793 -9.38 -17.89 -17.16
N PHE A 794 -10.65 -18.11 -17.52
CA PHE A 794 -11.76 -17.18 -17.35
C PHE A 794 -12.93 -17.82 -16.60
N MET A 795 -13.50 -17.10 -15.63
CA MET A 795 -14.72 -17.52 -14.93
C MET A 795 -15.97 -17.09 -15.73
N TYR A 796 -16.85 -18.04 -16.05
CA TYR A 796 -17.99 -17.80 -16.95
C TYR A 796 -19.23 -17.18 -16.31
N ASP A 797 -19.35 -17.24 -14.99
CA ASP A 797 -20.43 -16.63 -14.20
C ASP A 797 -20.05 -15.23 -13.72
N PHE A 798 -21.01 -14.35 -13.45
CA PHE A 798 -20.75 -13.03 -12.88
C PHE A 798 -20.21 -13.17 -11.45
N ASN A 799 -19.02 -12.63 -11.21
CA ASN A 799 -18.29 -12.75 -9.94
C ASN A 799 -18.15 -11.43 -9.20
N VAL A 800 -18.15 -10.31 -9.93
CA VAL A 800 -17.94 -8.98 -9.38
C VAL A 800 -18.96 -7.99 -9.95
N LEU A 801 -19.52 -7.16 -9.08
CA LEU A 801 -20.31 -6.00 -9.42
C LEU A 801 -19.33 -4.83 -9.55
N HIS A 802 -19.15 -4.35 -10.77
CA HIS A 802 -18.34 -3.19 -11.08
C HIS A 802 -19.20 -1.93 -11.15
N ASP A 803 -18.87 -0.96 -10.31
CA ASP A 803 -19.61 0.28 -10.16
C ASP A 803 -18.76 1.50 -10.54
N ARG A 804 -18.99 2.04 -11.74
CA ARG A 804 -18.07 2.99 -12.37
C ARG A 804 -18.08 4.36 -11.69
N THR A 805 -16.92 4.77 -11.15
CA THR A 805 -16.75 6.07 -10.46
C THR A 805 -15.96 7.12 -11.25
N THR A 806 -15.16 6.73 -12.24
CA THR A 806 -14.30 7.69 -12.95
C THR A 806 -15.10 8.54 -13.96
N PRO A 807 -15.06 9.89 -13.86
CA PRO A 807 -15.60 10.77 -14.88
C PRO A 807 -15.01 10.45 -16.26
N ASN A 808 -15.84 10.43 -17.30
CA ASN A 808 -15.42 10.06 -18.64
C ASN A 808 -15.45 11.26 -19.58
N THR A 809 -14.69 12.31 -19.25
CA THR A 809 -14.55 13.48 -20.12
C THR A 809 -13.68 13.15 -21.35
N PRO A 810 -13.80 13.89 -22.47
CA PRO A 810 -12.95 13.69 -23.64
C PRO A 810 -11.45 13.74 -23.33
N GLU A 811 -11.03 14.63 -22.43
CA GLU A 811 -9.62 14.82 -22.03
C GLU A 811 -9.11 13.59 -21.26
N ILE A 812 -9.90 13.07 -20.30
CA ILE A 812 -9.57 11.85 -19.56
C ILE A 812 -9.50 10.67 -20.53
N LYS A 813 -10.41 10.58 -21.50
CA LYS A 813 -10.39 9.51 -22.50
C LYS A 813 -9.12 9.56 -23.36
N GLN A 814 -8.74 10.74 -23.87
CA GLN A 814 -7.51 10.91 -24.65
C GLN A 814 -6.26 10.57 -23.82
N MET A 815 -6.24 10.96 -22.54
CA MET A 815 -5.15 10.61 -21.62
C MET A 815 -5.06 9.09 -21.44
N LYS A 816 -6.18 8.40 -21.20
CA LYS A 816 -6.24 6.93 -21.09
C LYS A 816 -5.74 6.26 -22.36
N GLU A 817 -6.16 6.72 -23.53
CA GLU A 817 -5.71 6.17 -24.82
C GLU A 817 -4.19 6.33 -25.02
N LYS A 818 -3.61 7.48 -24.63
CA LYS A 818 -2.16 7.69 -24.67
C LYS A 818 -1.41 6.73 -23.73
N ILE A 819 -1.89 6.58 -22.49
CA ILE A 819 -1.31 5.67 -21.49
C ILE A 819 -1.37 4.23 -21.99
N ILE A 820 -2.54 3.78 -22.46
CA ILE A 820 -2.74 2.43 -22.98
C ILE A 820 -1.80 2.19 -24.17
N SER A 821 -1.73 3.13 -25.12
CA SER A 821 -0.84 3.02 -26.29
C SER A 821 0.62 2.85 -25.87
N GLU A 822 1.10 3.65 -24.90
CA GLU A 822 2.46 3.52 -24.40
C GLU A 822 2.72 2.16 -23.76
N ILE A 823 1.81 1.69 -22.90
CA ILE A 823 1.92 0.37 -22.24
C ILE A 823 1.96 -0.76 -23.28
N LEU A 824 1.04 -0.74 -24.25
CA LEU A 824 0.93 -1.80 -25.26
C LEU A 824 2.13 -1.83 -26.23
N ASN A 825 2.86 -0.72 -26.38
CA ASN A 825 4.08 -0.63 -27.19
C ASN A 825 5.36 -1.04 -26.45
N LYS A 826 5.31 -1.35 -25.15
CA LYS A 826 6.47 -1.87 -24.41
C LYS A 826 6.93 -3.24 -24.94
N PRO A 827 8.18 -3.66 -24.69
CA PRO A 827 8.65 -5.00 -25.05
C PRO A 827 7.73 -6.11 -24.52
N ARG A 828 7.52 -7.16 -25.33
CA ARG A 828 6.71 -8.33 -24.96
C ARG A 828 7.43 -9.17 -23.91
N LYS A 829 6.66 -9.74 -22.98
CA LYS A 829 7.12 -10.80 -22.08
C LYS A 829 6.76 -12.17 -22.66
N ASN A 830 7.25 -13.21 -22.01
CA ASN A 830 6.98 -14.61 -22.31
C ASN A 830 7.33 -15.47 -21.07
N PRO A 831 6.94 -16.75 -20.99
CA PRO A 831 7.18 -17.58 -19.82
C PRO A 831 8.64 -17.72 -19.36
N ASN A 832 9.63 -17.49 -20.23
CA ASN A 832 11.06 -17.55 -19.86
C ASN A 832 11.52 -16.33 -19.03
N HIS A 833 10.72 -15.27 -18.96
CA HIS A 833 10.99 -14.12 -18.11
C HIS A 833 10.58 -14.33 -16.65
N VAL A 834 9.84 -15.40 -16.35
CA VAL A 834 9.40 -15.71 -14.99
C VAL A 834 10.59 -16.13 -14.13
N PHE A 835 10.69 -15.57 -12.93
CA PHE A 835 11.59 -16.04 -11.89
C PHE A 835 10.85 -16.27 -10.57
N ILE A 836 11.40 -17.18 -9.75
CA ILE A 836 10.96 -17.39 -8.37
C ILE A 836 12.20 -17.24 -7.47
N GLY A 837 12.10 -16.39 -6.45
CA GLY A 837 13.21 -16.07 -5.56
C GLY A 837 14.15 -15.02 -6.17
N ARG A 838 15.46 -15.27 -6.16
CA ARG A 838 16.45 -14.29 -6.62
C ARG A 838 16.48 -14.14 -8.15
N LYS A 839 16.48 -12.89 -8.64
CA LYS A 839 16.70 -12.53 -10.05
C LYS A 839 18.14 -12.84 -10.48
N THR A 840 18.31 -13.15 -11.76
CA THR A 840 19.64 -13.31 -12.38
C THR A 840 20.05 -11.99 -13.03
N PHE A 841 21.16 -11.42 -12.60
CA PHE A 841 21.75 -10.19 -13.14
C PHE A 841 22.99 -10.50 -13.96
N LYS A 842 22.92 -10.24 -15.26
CA LYS A 842 24.05 -10.41 -16.18
C LYS A 842 24.92 -9.14 -16.20
N PRO A 843 26.26 -9.26 -16.22
CA PRO A 843 27.14 -8.11 -16.43
C PRO A 843 26.78 -7.35 -17.70
N ASN A 844 26.63 -6.03 -17.59
CA ASN A 844 26.30 -5.18 -18.73
C ASN A 844 27.58 -4.75 -19.44
N LEU A 845 27.82 -5.34 -20.61
CA LEU A 845 29.01 -5.09 -21.42
C LEU A 845 28.98 -3.75 -22.17
N GLU A 846 27.91 -2.95 -22.06
CA GLU A 846 27.80 -1.62 -22.70
C GLU A 846 28.10 -0.48 -21.72
N GLN A 847 28.38 -0.78 -20.44
CA GLN A 847 28.73 0.21 -19.42
C GLN A 847 29.96 -0.25 -18.63
N ILE A 848 30.76 0.70 -18.15
CA ILE A 848 31.99 0.38 -17.42
C ILE A 848 32.27 1.34 -16.26
N GLU A 849 32.69 0.78 -15.14
CA GLU A 849 33.25 1.47 -13.97
C GLU A 849 34.77 1.32 -13.97
N ILE A 850 35.52 2.43 -13.98
CA ILE A 850 36.98 2.44 -13.98
C ILE A 850 37.49 2.98 -12.65
N ASP A 851 38.06 2.10 -11.82
CA ASP A 851 38.73 2.43 -10.57
C ASP A 851 40.15 2.94 -10.87
N ILE A 852 40.30 4.25 -11.13
CA ILE A 852 41.58 4.82 -11.53
C ILE A 852 42.58 4.92 -10.36
N THR A 853 42.10 5.04 -9.13
CA THR A 853 42.94 5.10 -7.90
C THR A 853 42.20 4.48 -6.72
N TYR A 854 42.94 4.00 -5.72
CA TYR A 854 42.38 3.59 -4.42
C TYR A 854 42.71 4.57 -3.29
N GLU A 855 43.49 5.62 -3.56
CA GLU A 855 43.76 6.70 -2.62
C GLU A 855 42.49 7.52 -2.37
N CYS A 856 42.21 7.85 -1.11
CA CYS A 856 40.99 8.58 -0.73
C CYS A 856 41.27 9.45 0.50
N ASN A 857 40.82 10.70 0.45
CA ASN A 857 40.91 11.66 1.54
C ASN A 857 39.83 11.46 2.62
N LEU A 858 38.61 11.06 2.24
CA LEU A 858 37.50 10.91 3.20
C LEU A 858 37.51 9.59 3.99
N LYS A 859 37.94 8.49 3.36
CA LYS A 859 38.04 7.16 4.00
C LYS A 859 36.75 6.71 4.70
N CYS A 860 35.68 6.58 3.91
CA CYS A 860 34.38 6.11 4.39
C CYS A 860 34.45 4.74 5.09
N LEU A 861 33.71 4.58 6.18
CA LEU A 861 33.79 3.39 7.05
C LEU A 861 33.42 2.06 6.39
N ASN A 862 32.57 2.05 5.37
CA ASN A 862 32.16 0.83 4.65
C ASN A 862 32.36 1.01 3.13
N CYS A 863 33.49 1.60 2.74
CA CYS A 863 33.84 1.77 1.34
C CYS A 863 33.91 0.42 0.61
N ASN A 864 33.12 0.26 -0.45
CA ASN A 864 33.12 -0.97 -1.27
C ASN A 864 34.38 -1.15 -2.14
N ARG A 865 35.33 -0.20 -2.08
CA ARG A 865 36.69 -0.30 -2.64
C ARG A 865 37.77 -0.56 -1.57
N SER A 866 37.36 -0.74 -0.32
CA SER A 866 38.25 -0.96 0.83
C SER A 866 39.32 0.12 1.04
N SER A 867 39.13 1.34 0.53
CA SER A 867 40.12 2.43 0.63
C SER A 867 40.45 2.84 2.09
N THR A 868 39.57 2.52 3.03
CA THR A 868 39.75 2.79 4.46
C THR A 868 40.42 1.63 5.17
N GLN A 869 39.96 0.41 4.90
CA GLN A 869 40.42 -0.83 5.53
C GLN A 869 41.81 -1.26 5.02
N ALA A 870 42.10 -0.95 3.75
CA ALA A 870 43.33 -1.28 3.06
C ALA A 870 43.80 -0.08 2.20
N PRO A 871 44.33 0.98 2.83
CA PRO A 871 44.78 2.17 2.11
C PRO A 871 46.04 1.88 1.26
N THR A 872 46.09 2.41 0.04
CA THR A 872 47.21 2.26 -0.90
C THR A 872 47.33 3.48 -1.81
N LYS A 873 48.47 3.59 -2.51
CA LYS A 873 48.70 4.51 -3.64
C LYS A 873 48.66 3.81 -5.00
N GLU A 874 48.32 2.53 -5.04
CA GLU A 874 48.06 1.83 -6.30
C GLU A 874 46.99 2.59 -7.10
N ALA A 875 47.33 2.85 -8.36
CA ALA A 875 46.53 3.58 -9.31
C ALA A 875 46.78 3.02 -10.72
N MET A 876 45.87 3.26 -11.65
CA MET A 876 46.04 2.89 -13.05
C MET A 876 47.06 3.81 -13.72
N THR A 877 47.95 3.27 -14.55
CA THR A 877 48.87 4.13 -15.32
C THR A 877 48.17 4.72 -16.54
N MET A 878 48.73 5.80 -17.09
CA MET A 878 48.24 6.37 -18.36
C MET A 878 48.32 5.36 -19.52
N GLU A 879 49.27 4.43 -19.50
CA GLU A 879 49.38 3.36 -20.50
C GLU A 879 48.18 2.42 -20.43
N GLN A 880 47.71 2.07 -19.23
CA GLN A 880 46.52 1.22 -19.06
C GLN A 880 45.25 1.94 -19.54
N ILE A 881 45.13 3.24 -19.27
CA ILE A 881 44.02 4.06 -19.78
C ILE A 881 44.07 4.16 -21.31
N LYS A 882 45.25 4.39 -21.89
CA LYS A 882 45.48 4.39 -23.34
C LYS A 882 45.11 3.05 -23.96
N GLN A 883 45.51 1.93 -23.34
CA GLN A 883 45.15 0.60 -23.80
C GLN A 883 43.63 0.40 -23.83
N PHE A 884 42.92 0.74 -22.74
CA PHE A 884 41.45 0.66 -22.71
C PHE A 884 40.80 1.46 -23.84
N VAL A 885 41.28 2.69 -24.09
CA VAL A 885 40.77 3.55 -25.17
C VAL A 885 41.06 2.95 -26.54
N TYR A 886 42.29 2.53 -26.80
CA TYR A 886 42.66 1.97 -28.11
C TYR A 886 41.95 0.66 -28.41
N GLU A 887 41.82 -0.23 -27.43
CA GLU A 887 41.04 -1.46 -27.58
C GLU A 887 39.56 -1.15 -27.79
N SER A 888 39.00 -0.14 -27.10
CA SER A 888 37.62 0.32 -27.34
C SER A 888 37.43 0.82 -28.78
N ILE A 889 38.40 1.55 -29.33
CA ILE A 889 38.38 2.04 -30.72
C ILE A 889 38.49 0.86 -31.70
N GLU A 890 39.46 -0.03 -31.50
CA GLU A 890 39.74 -1.18 -32.36
C GLU A 890 38.53 -2.13 -32.45
N LEU A 891 37.89 -2.40 -31.31
CA LEU A 891 36.69 -3.24 -31.23
C LEU A 891 35.43 -2.52 -31.73
N GLY A 892 35.53 -1.24 -32.12
CA GLY A 892 34.38 -0.42 -32.48
C GLY A 892 33.37 -0.24 -31.33
N LYS A 893 33.80 -0.44 -30.08
CA LYS A 893 32.96 -0.43 -28.90
C LYS A 893 32.26 0.92 -28.76
N LYS A 894 30.95 0.92 -28.51
CA LYS A 894 30.15 2.13 -28.21
C LYS A 894 29.62 2.03 -26.79
N TRP A 895 30.36 2.59 -25.84
CA TRP A 895 29.93 2.60 -24.44
C TRP A 895 28.71 3.51 -24.28
N LYS A 896 27.70 3.06 -23.52
CA LYS A 896 26.61 3.94 -23.06
C LYS A 896 27.11 4.88 -21.96
N LEU A 897 27.90 4.34 -21.04
CA LEU A 897 28.45 5.05 -19.89
C LEU A 897 29.87 4.55 -19.59
N ILE A 898 30.79 5.49 -19.43
CA ILE A 898 32.09 5.29 -18.79
C ILE A 898 32.05 6.08 -17.49
N ASN A 899 32.16 5.41 -16.35
CA ASN A 899 32.19 6.05 -15.04
C ASN A 899 33.60 5.97 -14.45
N ILE A 900 34.23 7.12 -14.18
CA ILE A 900 35.53 7.23 -13.53
C ILE A 900 35.33 7.38 -12.02
N LEU A 901 35.91 6.46 -11.25
CA LEU A 901 35.78 6.39 -9.81
C LEU A 901 36.97 5.65 -9.16
N GLY A 902 36.78 5.14 -7.94
CA GLY A 902 37.76 4.41 -7.16
C GLY A 902 37.70 4.81 -5.69
N GLY A 903 38.83 5.22 -5.12
CA GLY A 903 38.90 5.97 -3.87
C GLY A 903 38.32 7.39 -4.03
N GLU A 904 39.18 8.40 -4.15
CA GLU A 904 38.82 9.73 -4.63
C GLU A 904 39.54 9.98 -5.97
N PRO A 905 38.83 9.94 -7.12
CA PRO A 905 39.47 10.03 -8.43
C PRO A 905 40.30 11.30 -8.65
N THR A 906 39.94 12.43 -8.02
CA THR A 906 40.70 13.68 -8.18
C THR A 906 42.08 13.65 -7.53
N LEU A 907 42.39 12.63 -6.71
CA LEU A 907 43.72 12.45 -6.13
C LEU A 907 44.69 11.73 -7.08
N HIS A 908 44.20 11.17 -8.18
CA HIS A 908 45.06 10.57 -9.20
C HIS A 908 45.97 11.63 -9.83
N GLU A 909 47.28 11.33 -9.97
CA GLU A 909 48.27 12.28 -10.49
C GLU A 909 47.93 12.78 -11.91
N ASN A 910 47.50 11.87 -12.79
CA ASN A 910 47.03 12.20 -14.15
C ASN A 910 45.52 12.44 -14.27
N PHE A 911 44.77 12.76 -13.20
CA PHE A 911 43.30 12.86 -13.25
C PHE A 911 42.77 13.70 -14.43
N MET A 912 43.29 14.92 -14.59
CA MET A 912 42.87 15.82 -15.68
C MET A 912 43.24 15.28 -17.07
N GLU A 913 44.40 14.63 -17.18
CA GLU A 913 44.88 14.04 -18.43
C GLU A 913 44.01 12.83 -18.84
N ILE A 914 43.66 11.95 -17.89
CA ILE A 914 42.76 10.81 -18.12
C ILE A 914 41.43 11.28 -18.70
N VAL A 915 40.77 12.24 -18.04
CA VAL A 915 39.47 12.74 -18.45
C VAL A 915 39.55 13.38 -19.84
N THR A 916 40.55 14.23 -20.06
CA THR A 916 40.74 14.92 -21.34
C THR A 916 41.03 13.93 -22.48
N PHE A 917 41.87 12.93 -22.22
CA PHE A 917 42.23 11.90 -23.20
C PHE A 917 41.02 11.05 -23.61
N ILE A 918 40.22 10.56 -22.65
CA ILE A 918 39.01 9.78 -22.96
C ILE A 918 38.01 10.63 -23.77
N LEU A 919 37.83 11.91 -23.42
CA LEU A 919 36.94 12.80 -24.16
C LEU A 919 37.40 13.01 -25.61
N GLN A 920 38.63 13.47 -25.79
CA GLN A 920 39.14 13.91 -27.09
C GLN A 920 39.46 12.74 -28.02
N GLU A 921 40.09 11.69 -27.48
CA GLU A 921 40.58 10.59 -28.31
C GLU A 921 39.53 9.51 -28.54
N TYR A 922 38.54 9.35 -27.65
CA TYR A 922 37.49 8.33 -27.80
C TYR A 922 36.10 8.92 -28.06
N ILE A 923 35.58 9.73 -27.14
CA ILE A 923 34.17 10.16 -27.18
C ILE A 923 33.91 11.08 -28.38
N GLU A 924 34.70 12.11 -28.58
CA GLU A 924 34.51 13.08 -29.66
C GLU A 924 34.70 12.46 -31.05
N LYS A 925 35.75 11.64 -31.21
CA LYS A 925 36.16 11.09 -32.51
C LYS A 925 35.40 9.82 -32.90
N HIS A 926 35.06 8.97 -31.93
CA HIS A 926 34.58 7.62 -32.20
C HIS A 926 33.23 7.30 -31.56
N SER A 927 32.86 7.88 -30.41
CA SER A 927 31.62 7.50 -29.70
C SER A 927 30.89 8.72 -29.11
N PRO A 928 30.31 9.59 -29.96
CA PRO A 928 29.80 10.91 -29.57
C PRO A 928 28.54 10.88 -28.69
N ASP A 929 27.95 9.71 -28.48
CA ASP A 929 26.80 9.52 -27.58
C ASP A 929 27.19 8.91 -26.22
N THR A 930 28.45 8.49 -26.05
CA THR A 930 28.97 7.98 -24.77
C THR A 930 29.01 9.07 -23.72
N ILE A 931 28.48 8.79 -22.54
CA ILE A 931 28.59 9.67 -21.37
C ILE A 931 29.85 9.30 -20.58
N LEU A 932 30.65 10.30 -20.24
CA LEU A 932 31.72 10.20 -19.26
C LEU A 932 31.21 10.77 -17.93
N GLN A 933 31.09 9.94 -16.91
CA GLN A 933 30.69 10.35 -15.57
C GLN A 933 31.88 10.33 -14.61
N ILE A 934 31.96 11.32 -13.73
CA ILE A 934 32.90 11.37 -12.60
C ILE A 934 32.12 11.15 -11.31
N THR A 935 32.47 10.10 -10.57
CA THR A 935 31.90 9.82 -9.24
C THR A 935 32.95 10.18 -8.18
N SER A 936 32.70 11.23 -7.40
CA SER A 936 33.65 11.79 -6.42
C SER A 936 32.97 11.91 -5.04
N ASN A 937 33.74 11.82 -3.96
CA ASN A 937 33.22 12.08 -2.63
C ASN A 937 32.92 13.58 -2.39
N GLY A 938 33.44 14.47 -3.24
CA GLY A 938 33.22 15.92 -3.14
C GLY A 938 33.76 16.57 -1.85
N PHE A 939 34.56 15.85 -1.07
CA PHE A 939 35.00 16.23 0.25
C PHE A 939 36.32 17.01 0.16
N GLY A 940 36.32 18.25 0.67
CA GLY A 940 37.51 19.09 0.77
C GLY A 940 37.75 20.02 -0.42
N LYS A 941 38.40 21.15 -0.13
CA LYS A 941 38.60 22.27 -1.08
C LYS A 941 39.35 21.86 -2.35
N GLU A 942 40.40 21.05 -2.22
CA GLU A 942 41.22 20.62 -3.36
C GLU A 942 40.43 19.76 -4.35
N VAL A 943 39.54 18.89 -3.85
CA VAL A 943 38.67 18.05 -4.68
C VAL A 943 37.72 18.94 -5.49
N ILE A 944 37.04 19.87 -4.83
CA ILE A 944 36.12 20.83 -5.46
C ILE A 944 36.85 21.65 -6.54
N GLU A 945 38.02 22.22 -6.22
CA GLU A 945 38.81 23.00 -7.18
C GLU A 945 39.23 22.19 -8.42
N LYS A 946 39.50 20.89 -8.28
CA LYS A 946 39.82 20.02 -9.42
C LYS A 946 38.58 19.69 -10.25
N LEU A 947 37.44 19.46 -9.61
CA LEU A 947 36.17 19.23 -10.31
C LEU A 947 35.72 20.47 -11.08
N ASP A 948 35.86 21.67 -10.51
CA ASP A 948 35.52 22.94 -11.16
C ASP A 948 36.38 23.25 -12.40
N LYS A 949 37.59 22.68 -12.45
CA LYS A 949 38.53 22.82 -13.58
C LYS A 949 38.28 21.83 -14.73
N LEU A 950 37.34 20.90 -14.58
CA LEU A 950 37.00 19.94 -15.63
C LEU A 950 36.50 20.64 -16.90
N PRO A 951 36.77 20.08 -18.10
CA PRO A 951 36.37 20.68 -19.36
C PRO A 951 34.84 20.75 -19.47
N LYS A 952 34.30 21.89 -19.92
CA LYS A 952 32.86 22.02 -20.19
C LYS A 952 32.52 21.24 -21.47
N HIS A 953 31.97 20.04 -21.33
CA HIS A 953 31.60 19.17 -22.45
C HIS A 953 30.21 18.55 -22.25
N LYS A 954 29.40 18.48 -23.32
CA LYS A 954 28.00 18.01 -23.25
C LYS A 954 27.82 16.57 -22.73
N ASN A 955 28.86 15.75 -22.86
CA ASN A 955 28.87 14.35 -22.43
C ASN A 955 29.70 14.11 -21.17
N LEU A 956 30.32 15.13 -20.56
CA LEU A 956 31.01 15.01 -19.27
C LEU A 956 30.07 15.41 -18.13
N VAL A 957 29.94 14.55 -17.12
CA VAL A 957 28.99 14.73 -16.02
C VAL A 957 29.67 14.45 -14.68
N ILE A 958 29.33 15.24 -13.66
CA ILE A 958 29.71 14.97 -12.27
C ILE A 958 28.49 14.42 -11.53
N ASP A 959 28.62 13.28 -10.86
CA ASP A 959 27.54 12.75 -10.02
C ASP A 959 27.53 13.43 -8.64
N TYR A 960 26.90 14.60 -8.54
CA TYR A 960 26.79 15.33 -7.28
C TYR A 960 26.04 14.55 -6.18
N LEU A 961 25.20 13.58 -6.53
CA LEU A 961 24.56 12.70 -5.53
C LEU A 961 25.54 11.74 -4.86
N SER A 962 26.75 11.59 -5.40
CA SER A 962 27.83 10.80 -4.79
C SER A 962 28.61 11.57 -3.74
N PHE A 963 28.39 12.88 -3.57
CA PHE A 963 29.07 13.69 -2.57
C PHE A 963 28.73 13.24 -1.15
N LYS A 964 29.64 13.51 -0.22
CA LYS A 964 29.60 13.06 1.17
C LYS A 964 30.05 14.18 2.10
N GLU A 965 29.33 14.31 3.20
CA GLU A 965 29.63 15.29 4.25
C GLU A 965 30.44 14.65 5.39
N ASP A 966 30.25 13.34 5.62
CA ASP A 966 30.89 12.57 6.70
C ASP A 966 31.43 11.22 6.17
N ARG A 967 32.45 10.70 6.85
CA ARG A 967 32.98 9.34 6.65
C ARG A 967 31.99 8.24 7.07
N ILE A 968 31.03 8.54 7.94
CA ILE A 968 29.91 7.66 8.29
C ILE A 968 28.79 7.94 7.31
N VAL A 969 28.55 6.97 6.42
CA VAL A 969 27.50 7.06 5.41
C VAL A 969 26.43 6.03 5.73
N SER A 970 25.38 6.45 6.45
CA SER A 970 24.38 5.54 7.02
C SER A 970 23.65 4.67 5.99
N TYR A 971 23.51 5.11 4.74
CA TYR A 971 22.86 4.33 3.67
C TYR A 971 23.81 3.38 2.93
N PHE A 972 25.06 3.22 3.38
CA PHE A 972 25.96 2.22 2.80
C PHE A 972 25.52 0.82 3.16
N THR A 973 25.65 -0.07 2.19
CA THR A 973 25.48 -1.51 2.42
C THR A 973 26.78 -2.03 3.06
N PRO A 974 26.73 -2.90 4.08
CA PRO A 974 27.92 -3.43 4.72
C PRO A 974 28.65 -4.40 3.79
N PHE A 975 29.48 -3.86 2.92
CA PHE A 975 30.16 -4.61 1.86
C PHE A 975 31.08 -5.71 2.40
N ASN A 976 31.73 -5.50 3.56
CA ASN A 976 32.64 -6.46 4.19
C ASN A 976 31.94 -7.57 5.00
N ASP A 977 30.63 -7.73 4.83
CA ASP A 977 29.83 -8.82 5.38
C ASP A 977 29.75 -9.96 4.35
N ALA A 978 30.69 -10.90 4.38
CA ALA A 978 30.82 -11.95 3.37
C ALA A 978 29.69 -12.99 3.51
N PRO A 979 28.87 -13.21 2.46
CA PRO A 979 27.82 -14.22 2.49
C PRO A 979 28.32 -15.65 2.78
N ILE A 980 29.55 -16.00 2.37
CA ILE A 980 30.13 -17.34 2.57
C ILE A 980 30.35 -17.70 4.05
N ASP A 981 30.41 -16.69 4.93
CA ASP A 981 30.57 -16.87 6.37
C ASP A 981 29.23 -17.15 7.08
N ARG A 982 28.10 -17.13 6.35
CA ARG A 982 26.77 -17.45 6.88
C ARG A 982 26.53 -18.98 6.89
N PRO A 983 25.68 -19.52 7.78
CA PRO A 983 25.41 -20.96 7.85
C PRO A 983 24.94 -21.58 6.53
N ASP A 984 24.15 -20.84 5.74
CA ASP A 984 23.61 -21.23 4.44
C ASP A 984 24.48 -20.74 3.25
N GLY A 985 25.66 -20.18 3.52
CA GLY A 985 26.48 -19.50 2.52
C GLY A 985 26.86 -20.39 1.33
N GLN A 986 27.17 -21.67 1.56
CA GLN A 986 27.59 -22.58 0.49
C GLN A 986 26.49 -22.88 -0.53
N GLU A 987 25.23 -22.72 -0.16
CA GLU A 987 24.06 -23.07 -0.98
C GLU A 987 23.52 -21.88 -1.79
N LYS A 988 24.10 -20.68 -1.61
CA LYS A 988 23.64 -19.46 -2.27
C LYS A 988 23.99 -19.47 -3.78
N PRO A 989 23.07 -18.99 -4.65
CA PRO A 989 23.29 -18.96 -6.10
C PRO A 989 24.13 -17.75 -6.53
N TYR A 990 25.42 -17.74 -6.19
CA TYR A 990 26.33 -16.60 -6.40
C TYR A 990 26.44 -16.16 -7.86
N HIS A 991 26.40 -17.11 -8.81
CA HIS A 991 26.34 -16.86 -10.24
C HIS A 991 25.20 -15.92 -10.69
N LYS A 992 24.15 -15.73 -9.87
CA LYS A 992 23.05 -14.79 -10.18
C LYS A 992 23.40 -13.32 -9.98
N GLY A 993 24.51 -12.99 -9.29
CA GLY A 993 24.94 -11.61 -9.10
C GLY A 993 23.91 -10.72 -8.36
N CYS A 994 24.01 -9.40 -8.60
CA CYS A 994 23.05 -8.39 -8.14
C CYS A 994 22.99 -7.23 -9.15
N TRP A 995 22.06 -6.30 -8.96
CA TRP A 995 21.82 -5.16 -9.84
C TRP A 995 23.08 -4.38 -10.25
N VAL A 996 24.11 -4.32 -9.39
CA VAL A 996 25.38 -3.63 -9.68
C VAL A 996 25.99 -4.11 -11.01
N ALA A 997 26.00 -5.41 -11.28
CA ALA A 997 26.58 -5.96 -12.51
C ALA A 997 25.82 -5.50 -13.77
N SER A 998 24.49 -5.38 -13.69
CA SER A 998 23.65 -5.03 -14.84
C SER A 998 23.44 -3.52 -15.01
N TYR A 999 23.37 -2.76 -13.91
CA TYR A 999 22.98 -1.35 -13.93
C TYR A 999 24.23 -0.45 -13.98
N CYS A 1000 25.28 -0.78 -13.24
CA CYS A 1000 26.54 -0.03 -13.24
C CYS A 1000 27.50 -0.48 -14.36
N GLY A 1001 27.44 -1.75 -14.76
CA GLY A 1001 28.30 -2.31 -15.81
C GLY A 1001 29.48 -3.13 -15.28
N ILE A 1002 30.38 -3.51 -16.19
CA ILE A 1002 31.62 -4.22 -15.84
C ILE A 1002 32.60 -3.29 -15.12
N GLY A 1003 33.53 -3.87 -14.36
CA GLY A 1003 34.57 -3.12 -13.66
C GLY A 1003 35.92 -3.20 -14.37
N LEU A 1004 36.73 -2.16 -14.26
CA LEU A 1004 38.13 -2.11 -14.68
C LEU A 1004 38.97 -1.45 -13.58
N ASN A 1005 40.10 -2.07 -13.23
CA ASN A 1005 41.13 -1.46 -12.39
C ASN A 1005 42.53 -1.82 -12.93
N HIS A 1006 43.58 -1.50 -12.16
CA HIS A 1006 44.96 -1.79 -12.55
C HIS A 1006 45.29 -3.30 -12.73
N LEU A 1007 44.41 -4.21 -12.29
CA LEU A 1007 44.55 -5.67 -12.43
C LEU A 1007 43.79 -6.26 -13.63
N GLY A 1008 42.87 -5.52 -14.26
CA GLY A 1008 42.09 -5.99 -15.42
C GLY A 1008 40.58 -5.74 -15.31
N TYR A 1009 39.81 -6.46 -16.12
CA TYR A 1009 38.34 -6.38 -16.25
C TYR A 1009 37.62 -7.42 -15.37
N TYR A 1010 36.49 -7.02 -14.80
CA TYR A 1010 35.69 -7.79 -13.83
C TYR A 1010 34.19 -7.69 -14.14
N PRO A 1011 33.35 -8.63 -13.66
CA PRO A 1011 31.90 -8.59 -13.91
C PRO A 1011 31.19 -7.37 -13.29
N CYS A 1012 31.82 -6.68 -12.34
CA CYS A 1012 31.38 -5.38 -11.81
C CYS A 1012 32.55 -4.69 -11.08
N GLY A 1013 32.46 -3.38 -10.85
CA GLY A 1013 33.50 -2.61 -10.15
C GLY A 1013 33.77 -3.08 -8.70
N VAL A 1014 32.75 -3.66 -8.04
CA VAL A 1014 32.92 -4.20 -6.67
C VAL A 1014 33.79 -5.46 -6.67
N ALA A 1015 33.66 -6.33 -7.68
CA ALA A 1015 34.50 -7.51 -7.83
C ALA A 1015 35.98 -7.14 -8.00
N ALA A 1016 36.27 -6.08 -8.75
CA ALA A 1016 37.61 -5.53 -8.90
C ALA A 1016 38.24 -5.13 -7.55
N GLY A 1017 37.44 -4.48 -6.70
CA GLY A 1017 37.84 -4.11 -5.34
C GLY A 1017 38.05 -5.32 -4.40
N ILE A 1018 37.31 -6.41 -4.58
CA ILE A 1018 37.52 -7.68 -3.84
C ILE A 1018 38.83 -8.32 -4.25
N ASP A 1019 39.08 -8.46 -5.56
CA ASP A 1019 40.25 -9.18 -6.05
C ASP A 1019 41.55 -8.50 -5.60
N ARG A 1020 41.57 -7.16 -5.56
CA ARG A 1020 42.70 -6.40 -5.01
C ARG A 1020 43.08 -6.83 -3.59
N ILE A 1021 42.10 -7.15 -2.73
CA ILE A 1021 42.34 -7.48 -1.33
C ILE A 1021 42.65 -8.97 -1.14
N PHE A 1022 41.89 -9.84 -1.79
CA PHE A 1022 42.06 -11.29 -1.66
C PHE A 1022 43.25 -11.80 -2.48
N GLY A 1023 43.53 -11.18 -3.63
CA GLY A 1023 44.60 -11.52 -4.56
C GLY A 1023 44.36 -12.85 -5.26
N PHE A 1024 43.14 -13.06 -5.77
CA PHE A 1024 42.84 -14.21 -6.64
C PHE A 1024 43.46 -14.02 -8.04
N ASN A 1025 43.67 -12.77 -8.47
CA ASN A 1025 44.24 -12.36 -9.76
C ASN A 1025 43.44 -12.94 -10.94
N LEU A 1026 42.13 -12.72 -10.91
CA LEU A 1026 41.16 -13.20 -11.92
C LEU A 1026 40.70 -12.10 -12.88
N GLY A 1027 41.24 -10.90 -12.78
CA GLY A 1027 40.99 -9.82 -13.75
C GLY A 1027 41.39 -10.23 -15.15
N ILE A 1028 40.49 -10.06 -16.12
CA ILE A 1028 40.78 -10.30 -17.53
C ILE A 1028 41.72 -9.18 -18.01
N PRO A 1029 42.88 -9.47 -18.61
CA PRO A 1029 43.92 -8.44 -18.84
C PRO A 1029 43.62 -7.52 -20.04
N SER A 1030 42.80 -7.94 -21.00
CA SER A 1030 42.48 -7.16 -22.21
C SER A 1030 40.98 -7.12 -22.46
N LEU A 1031 40.46 -5.97 -22.93
CA LEU A 1031 39.07 -5.81 -23.34
C LEU A 1031 38.70 -6.74 -24.50
N LYS A 1032 39.69 -7.12 -25.32
CA LYS A 1032 39.52 -8.05 -26.44
C LYS A 1032 39.08 -9.46 -25.99
N GLU A 1033 39.38 -9.81 -24.75
CA GLU A 1033 39.05 -11.10 -24.14
C GLU A 1033 37.75 -11.03 -23.30
N VAL A 1034 37.12 -9.86 -23.20
CA VAL A 1034 35.89 -9.66 -22.42
C VAL A 1034 34.66 -10.01 -23.26
N ASP A 1035 33.98 -11.08 -22.88
CA ASP A 1035 32.68 -11.49 -23.41
C ASP A 1035 31.68 -11.83 -22.28
N GLU A 1036 30.57 -12.48 -22.60
CA GLU A 1036 29.56 -12.88 -21.62
C GLU A 1036 30.08 -13.84 -20.53
N ASN A 1037 31.20 -14.55 -20.78
CA ASN A 1037 31.79 -15.49 -19.82
C ASN A 1037 32.39 -14.78 -18.60
N ILE A 1038 32.60 -13.46 -18.65
CA ILE A 1038 32.99 -12.68 -17.47
C ILE A 1038 32.01 -12.85 -16.30
N ALA A 1039 30.75 -13.21 -16.59
CA ALA A 1039 29.73 -13.54 -15.59
C ALA A 1039 30.10 -14.74 -14.71
N GLN A 1040 30.93 -15.68 -15.19
CA GLN A 1040 31.37 -16.83 -14.40
C GLN A 1040 32.15 -16.40 -13.14
N LEU A 1041 32.85 -15.26 -13.21
CA LEU A 1041 33.59 -14.70 -12.08
C LEU A 1041 32.68 -14.28 -10.92
N LEU A 1042 31.37 -14.08 -11.15
CA LEU A 1042 30.40 -13.79 -10.09
C LEU A 1042 30.35 -14.90 -9.03
N ASP A 1043 30.52 -16.17 -9.43
CA ASP A 1043 30.47 -17.29 -8.48
C ASP A 1043 31.59 -17.21 -7.44
N THR A 1044 32.75 -16.65 -7.80
CA THR A 1044 33.85 -16.40 -6.87
C THR A 1044 33.62 -15.14 -6.05
N PHE A 1045 33.34 -14.00 -6.70
CA PHE A 1045 33.36 -12.70 -6.03
C PHE A 1045 32.11 -12.44 -5.16
N CYS A 1046 30.93 -12.94 -5.57
CA CYS A 1046 29.70 -12.72 -4.79
C CYS A 1046 29.73 -13.45 -3.43
N ARG A 1047 30.56 -14.49 -3.26
CA ARG A 1047 30.81 -15.17 -1.97
C ARG A 1047 31.33 -14.23 -0.88
N TYR A 1048 32.04 -13.18 -1.27
CA TYR A 1048 32.68 -12.23 -0.35
C TYR A 1048 32.02 -10.85 -0.37
N CYS A 1049 30.94 -10.66 -1.11
CA CYS A 1049 30.33 -9.35 -1.31
C CYS A 1049 29.05 -9.19 -0.50
N GLY A 1050 29.06 -8.34 0.53
CA GLY A 1050 27.87 -8.07 1.34
C GLY A 1050 26.70 -7.47 0.55
N ASN A 1051 26.95 -6.83 -0.61
CA ASN A 1051 25.86 -6.41 -1.49
C ASN A 1051 24.99 -7.60 -1.91
N PHE A 1052 25.57 -8.79 -2.15
CA PHE A 1052 24.79 -9.96 -2.55
C PHE A 1052 23.74 -10.33 -1.50
N LEU A 1053 24.15 -10.32 -0.22
CA LEU A 1053 23.32 -10.62 0.95
C LEU A 1053 22.27 -9.53 1.20
N HIS A 1054 22.69 -8.27 1.30
CA HIS A 1054 21.82 -7.18 1.75
C HIS A 1054 20.82 -6.70 0.69
N TYR A 1055 21.02 -7.06 -0.59
CA TYR A 1055 20.02 -6.87 -1.64
C TYR A 1055 19.09 -8.10 -1.82
N GLU A 1056 19.28 -9.20 -1.07
CA GLU A 1056 18.46 -10.41 -1.18
C GLU A 1056 16.98 -10.15 -0.88
N GLN A 1057 16.68 -9.24 0.06
CA GLN A 1057 15.31 -8.81 0.39
C GLN A 1057 14.54 -8.17 -0.78
N ASN A 1058 15.26 -7.66 -1.79
CA ASN A 1058 14.68 -7.18 -3.05
C ASN A 1058 15.11 -8.05 -4.24
N PHE A 1059 15.21 -9.38 -4.02
CA PHE A 1059 15.55 -10.36 -5.05
C PHE A 1059 16.91 -10.13 -5.74
N GLY A 1060 17.82 -9.39 -5.10
CA GLY A 1060 19.12 -8.96 -5.65
C GLY A 1060 19.07 -7.64 -6.44
N ASP A 1061 17.90 -7.01 -6.55
CA ASP A 1061 17.67 -5.76 -7.27
C ASP A 1061 18.05 -4.52 -6.45
N PHE A 1062 18.02 -3.35 -7.09
CA PHE A 1062 18.35 -2.07 -6.47
C PHE A 1062 17.40 -1.71 -5.33
N ILE A 1063 17.94 -1.19 -4.22
CA ILE A 1063 17.16 -0.62 -3.10
C ILE A 1063 17.49 0.87 -2.98
N PRO A 1064 16.49 1.77 -3.11
CA PRO A 1064 16.66 3.21 -2.93
C PRO A 1064 17.27 3.57 -1.57
N ARG A 1065 18.01 4.68 -1.49
CA ARG A 1065 18.76 5.07 -0.28
C ARG A 1065 17.84 5.18 0.95
N ASN A 1066 16.69 5.82 0.79
CA ASN A 1066 15.66 5.99 1.82
C ASN A 1066 15.02 4.68 2.30
N GLU A 1067 15.12 3.60 1.51
CA GLU A 1067 14.60 2.28 1.87
C GLU A 1067 15.65 1.36 2.52
N LYS A 1068 16.95 1.71 2.45
CA LYS A 1068 18.03 0.89 3.02
C LYS A 1068 18.08 0.94 4.53
N SER A 1069 18.58 -0.12 5.17
CA SER A 1069 18.91 -0.12 6.59
C SER A 1069 20.02 0.88 6.91
N SER A 1070 19.93 1.51 8.08
CA SER A 1070 20.97 2.42 8.59
C SER A 1070 22.18 1.64 9.10
N LEU A 1071 23.36 1.99 8.60
CA LEU A 1071 24.64 1.39 8.97
C LEU A 1071 25.48 2.38 9.79
N LYS A 1072 25.38 2.28 11.11
CA LYS A 1072 26.11 3.15 12.05
C LYS A 1072 27.55 2.69 12.32
N ARG A 1073 27.81 1.37 12.18
CA ARG A 1073 29.11 0.76 12.49
C ARG A 1073 29.57 -0.15 11.35
N PRO A 1074 30.88 -0.27 11.09
CA PRO A 1074 31.39 -1.24 10.11
C PRO A 1074 31.06 -2.67 10.53
N ILE A 1075 30.65 -3.49 9.55
CA ILE A 1075 30.50 -4.93 9.72
C ILE A 1075 31.63 -5.59 8.93
N ILE A 1076 32.50 -6.33 9.61
CA ILE A 1076 33.61 -7.06 9.00
C ILE A 1076 33.52 -8.52 9.43
N SER A 1077 33.20 -9.36 8.46
CA SER A 1077 33.09 -10.82 8.60
C SER A 1077 34.46 -11.50 8.70
N GLU A 1078 34.49 -12.80 9.04
CA GLU A 1078 35.73 -13.52 9.36
C GLU A 1078 36.63 -13.68 8.13
N SER A 1079 36.06 -13.97 6.97
CA SER A 1079 36.79 -14.02 5.70
C SER A 1079 37.46 -12.68 5.37
N TRP A 1080 36.77 -11.56 5.60
CA TRP A 1080 37.35 -10.23 5.38
C TRP A 1080 38.44 -9.87 6.40
N LYS A 1081 38.28 -10.25 7.68
CA LYS A 1081 39.34 -10.06 8.70
C LYS A 1081 40.62 -10.77 8.28
N LYS A 1082 40.52 -12.02 7.82
CA LYS A 1082 41.65 -12.81 7.31
C LYS A 1082 42.27 -12.16 6.07
N ALA A 1083 41.46 -11.78 5.09
CA ALA A 1083 41.93 -11.14 3.85
C ALA A 1083 42.69 -9.84 4.13
N TYR A 1084 42.17 -8.97 5.01
CA TYR A 1084 42.88 -7.74 5.39
C TYR A 1084 44.17 -8.01 6.17
N ALA A 1085 44.18 -9.02 7.06
CA ALA A 1085 45.40 -9.41 7.76
C ALA A 1085 46.49 -9.91 6.79
N GLU A 1086 46.13 -10.67 5.76
CA GLU A 1086 47.05 -11.12 4.73
C GLU A 1086 47.52 -10.00 3.81
N TYR A 1087 46.60 -9.16 3.32
CA TYR A 1087 46.93 -7.99 2.50
C TYR A 1087 47.98 -7.11 3.19
N ASN A 1088 47.77 -6.83 4.49
CA ASN A 1088 48.71 -6.03 5.28
C ASN A 1088 50.06 -6.73 5.52
N LYS A 1089 50.12 -8.07 5.51
CA LYS A 1089 51.39 -8.81 5.54
C LYS A 1089 52.13 -8.71 4.20
N ARG A 1090 51.42 -8.79 3.07
CA ARG A 1090 51.99 -8.67 1.72
C ARG A 1090 52.60 -7.28 1.50
N LYS A 1091 51.93 -6.22 1.98
CA LYS A 1091 52.41 -4.82 1.89
C LYS A 1091 53.68 -4.51 2.69
N LYS A 1092 53.97 -5.29 3.75
CA LYS A 1092 55.16 -5.10 4.60
C LYS A 1092 56.40 -5.83 4.08
N LYS A 1093 56.22 -6.70 3.08
CA LYS A 1093 57.32 -7.30 2.31
C LYS A 1093 57.53 -6.45 1.06
#